data_AF-A0AAW2MPX6-F1
#
_entry.id   AF-A0AAW2MPX6-F1
#
_cell.length_a   1.000
_cell.length_b   1.000
_cell.length_c   1.000
_cell.angle_alpha   90.00
_cell.angle_beta   90.00
_cell.angle_gamma   90.00
#
_symmetry.space_group_name_H-M   'P 1'
#
loop_
_entity.id
_entity.type
_entity.pdbx_description
1 polymer ?
#
loop_
_entity_poly.entity_id
_entity_poly.type
_entity_poly.pdbx_seq_one_letter_code
_entity_poly.pdbx_strand_id
1 'polypeptide(L)'
;MPRDALHYGNVEHRELHNAYGYYFHMATADGLVKRGEGNDRPFVLSRAFFPGSQRYGAVWTGDNSAEWEHLRVSVPMILTLGLTGISFSGADVGGFFGNPDTELLVRWYQLGAYYPFFRAHAHHDTKRREPWLFGERNTDLIKEAIHIRYMLLPYFYTLFREANASGVPVARPLWMEFPADEKTFSNDEAFMRAKHVSVYLPGDQSWYDMKTGTAYKGGATYKLDASEDSIPAFQRAGTIIPRKDRFRRSSTQMENDPYTLVIALNSSKAAEGELYVDDGKSFQFQKGAYIHRHFTFSNGKLTSSNLGPVTTGHSKFASGCTVERIILLGLSPEPKTGFVEPGNEKVDIESGPLVLREGKGQSVLTIRKPNVRISDDWTIKVLSFCHTATTPPGSQVFDVSVNVPPHFCSKVVDDDGRPQRTGTVWTASAHIITAVIGSGVLSLAWAIAQLGWIAGPTVMLLFSFVIYYTSTLLADCYRSGDPLFGKRNYTYMDAVRSNLGGSKVKFCGTIQYLNLFGVAIGYTIAASISMMAIKRSNCFHASGEKDPCHMSSNPYMIAFGITQILFSQIPDFDQIWWLSIVAAVMSFTYSSIGLGLGIAKVAATGTFKGSLTGISIGTVTETQKIWRSFQALGDIAFAYSFSIILIEIQDTIKSPPAEAKTMKKATLISTVVTTAFYMLCGCMGYAAFGDLAPGNLLTGFGFYNPFWLLDIANAAIVIHLVGAYQVYCQPLFAFVEKHAAARWPESGFITKEISIRIPCLQQPYNLNMFRLVWRSVFVVLTTVISMLLPFFNDVVGILGAFGFWPLTVYFPVEMYIAQKRIARWSTRWICLQMLSFACLAISIAAAAGSVAGVVLDLKVYRPFKTSY
;
A
#
# COMPACT_ATOMS: atom_id res chain seq x y z
N MET A 1 13.57 -15.62 28.07
CA MET A 1 13.50 -15.34 29.52
C MET A 1 12.04 -15.25 29.92
N PRO A 2 11.64 -15.75 31.09
CA PRO A 2 10.30 -15.52 31.64
C PRO A 2 9.96 -14.03 31.70
N ARG A 3 8.68 -13.68 31.55
CA ARG A 3 8.23 -12.27 31.46
C ARG A 3 8.39 -11.50 32.77
N ASP A 4 8.31 -12.21 33.88
CA ASP A 4 8.40 -11.78 35.28
C ASP A 4 9.81 -11.86 35.86
N ALA A 5 10.79 -12.30 35.07
CA ALA A 5 12.19 -12.20 35.48
C ALA A 5 12.56 -10.72 35.70
N LEU A 6 13.19 -10.41 36.82
CA LEU A 6 13.55 -9.05 37.20
C LEU A 6 14.95 -8.68 36.69
N HIS A 7 15.06 -7.51 36.05
CA HIS A 7 16.31 -6.85 35.69
C HIS A 7 16.70 -5.80 36.74
N TYR A 8 17.83 -5.12 36.51
CA TYR A 8 18.26 -3.97 37.30
C TYR A 8 17.12 -2.96 37.48
N GLY A 9 16.97 -2.45 38.71
CA GLY A 9 15.89 -1.52 39.06
C GLY A 9 14.52 -2.17 39.28
N ASN A 10 14.46 -3.50 39.49
CA ASN A 10 13.22 -4.27 39.65
C ASN A 10 12.27 -4.16 38.44
N VAL A 11 12.82 -3.97 37.24
CA VAL A 11 12.04 -3.90 36.00
C VAL A 11 11.82 -5.32 35.48
N GLU A 12 10.56 -5.67 35.19
CA GLU A 12 10.24 -6.98 34.61
C GLU A 12 10.78 -7.13 33.19
N HIS A 13 11.17 -8.35 32.81
CA HIS A 13 11.68 -8.64 31.48
C HIS A 13 10.69 -8.30 30.36
N ARG A 14 9.38 -8.35 30.62
CA ARG A 14 8.36 -7.94 29.62
C ARG A 14 8.52 -6.50 29.14
N GLU A 15 9.08 -5.60 29.96
CA GLU A 15 9.26 -4.20 29.62
C GLU A 15 10.52 -3.97 28.77
N LEU A 16 11.54 -4.82 28.96
CA LEU A 16 12.87 -4.65 28.33
C LEU A 16 13.20 -5.70 27.27
N HIS A 17 12.31 -6.68 27.02
CA HIS A 17 12.58 -7.85 26.17
C HIS A 17 13.26 -7.49 24.84
N ASN A 18 12.70 -6.53 24.10
CA ASN A 18 13.23 -6.11 22.80
C ASN A 18 14.53 -5.29 22.90
N ALA A 19 14.74 -4.55 23.99
CA ALA A 19 15.94 -3.74 24.20
C ALA A 19 17.14 -4.55 24.74
N TYR A 20 16.92 -5.77 25.23
CA TYR A 20 17.97 -6.61 25.79
C TYR A 20 19.13 -6.84 24.81
N GLY A 21 18.82 -7.22 23.57
CA GLY A 21 19.82 -7.44 22.52
C GLY A 21 20.59 -6.17 22.16
N TYR A 22 19.91 -5.02 22.17
CA TYR A 22 20.53 -3.71 21.95
C TYR A 22 21.58 -3.39 23.03
N TYR A 23 21.27 -3.60 24.31
CA TYR A 23 22.22 -3.32 25.39
C TYR A 23 23.43 -4.27 25.36
N PHE A 24 23.22 -5.53 24.98
CA PHE A 24 24.31 -6.50 24.82
C PHE A 24 25.24 -6.12 23.65
N HIS A 25 24.67 -5.69 22.53
CA HIS A 25 25.41 -5.22 21.36
C HIS A 25 26.23 -3.97 21.70
N MET A 26 25.61 -2.99 22.38
CA MET A 26 26.25 -1.78 22.87
C MET A 26 27.44 -2.09 23.79
N ALA A 27 27.21 -2.89 24.84
CA ALA A 27 28.26 -3.20 25.81
C ALA A 27 29.47 -3.91 25.16
N THR A 28 29.21 -4.78 24.18
CA THR A 28 30.28 -5.47 23.43
C THR A 28 31.06 -4.50 22.55
N ALA A 29 30.38 -3.60 21.84
CA ALA A 29 31.02 -2.58 21.01
C ALA A 29 31.87 -1.62 21.86
N ASP A 30 31.33 -1.14 22.98
CA ASP A 30 32.05 -0.30 23.93
C ASP A 30 33.27 -1.01 24.52
N GLY A 31 33.18 -2.32 24.76
CA GLY A 31 34.31 -3.14 25.19
C GLY A 31 35.46 -3.15 24.18
N LEU A 32 35.15 -3.25 22.88
CA LEU A 32 36.16 -3.17 21.81
C LEU A 32 36.78 -1.77 21.70
N VAL A 33 35.96 -0.72 21.84
CA VAL A 33 36.45 0.67 21.87
C VAL A 33 37.39 0.87 23.06
N LYS A 34 37.03 0.39 24.25
CA LYS A 34 37.88 0.44 25.45
C LYS A 34 39.19 -0.32 25.26
N ARG A 35 39.15 -1.52 24.67
CA ARG A 35 40.35 -2.30 24.35
C ARG A 35 41.26 -1.56 23.37
N GLY A 36 40.69 -0.80 22.44
CA GLY A 36 41.42 0.08 21.51
C GLY A 36 41.74 1.47 22.08
N GLU A 37 41.65 1.65 23.40
CA GLU A 37 41.91 2.92 24.10
C GLU A 37 41.10 4.12 23.58
N GLY A 38 39.88 3.85 23.08
CA GLY A 38 39.02 4.87 22.48
C GLY A 38 39.39 5.26 21.05
N ASN A 39 40.42 4.65 20.46
CA ASN A 39 40.92 5.02 19.13
C ASN A 39 40.33 4.18 18.00
N ASP A 40 40.12 2.87 18.22
CA ASP A 40 39.69 1.94 17.17
C ASP A 40 38.16 1.81 17.08
N ARG A 41 37.63 1.85 15.85
CA ARG A 41 36.20 1.59 15.59
C ARG A 41 35.87 0.12 15.84
N PRO A 42 34.74 -0.19 16.50
CA PRO A 42 34.35 -1.57 16.77
C PRO A 42 33.73 -2.21 15.54
N PHE A 43 33.89 -3.54 15.42
CA PHE A 43 33.06 -4.37 14.56
C PHE A 43 32.42 -5.46 15.40
N VAL A 44 31.10 -5.34 15.64
CA VAL A 44 30.30 -6.32 16.35
C VAL A 44 29.08 -6.62 15.51
N LEU A 45 28.85 -7.91 15.25
CA LEU A 45 27.65 -8.39 14.57
C LEU A 45 26.64 -8.87 15.63
N SER A 46 25.40 -8.39 15.56
CA SER A 46 24.33 -8.82 16.46
C SER A 46 23.15 -9.44 15.71
N ARG A 47 22.49 -10.41 16.34
CA ARG A 47 21.23 -10.99 15.83
C ARG A 47 20.02 -10.20 16.31
N ALA A 48 19.98 -9.87 17.60
CA ALA A 48 18.89 -9.11 18.21
C ALA A 48 19.25 -7.61 18.23
N PHE A 49 18.28 -6.75 17.93
CA PHE A 49 18.48 -5.31 17.81
C PHE A 49 17.21 -4.54 18.18
N PHE A 50 17.35 -3.24 18.41
CA PHE A 50 16.29 -2.29 18.76
C PHE A 50 16.60 -0.92 18.10
N PRO A 51 15.66 0.05 18.00
CA PRO A 51 15.99 1.38 17.50
C PRO A 51 17.22 1.98 18.20
N GLY A 52 18.22 2.35 17.41
CA GLY A 52 19.52 2.81 17.90
C GLY A 52 20.67 1.80 17.76
N SER A 53 20.39 0.52 17.48
CA SER A 53 21.41 -0.51 17.28
C SER A 53 22.40 -0.20 16.15
N GLN A 54 22.03 0.64 15.17
CA GLN A 54 22.92 1.08 14.08
C GLN A 54 24.19 1.79 14.57
N ARG A 55 24.21 2.28 15.83
CA ARG A 55 25.39 2.90 16.44
C ARG A 55 26.52 1.92 16.77
N TYR A 56 26.22 0.61 16.87
CA TYR A 56 27.11 -0.37 17.50
C TYR A 56 27.65 -1.44 16.54
N GLY A 57 27.20 -1.46 15.28
CA GLY A 57 27.76 -2.32 14.25
C GLY A 57 26.72 -2.94 13.33
N ALA A 58 27.02 -4.14 12.85
CA ALA A 58 26.23 -4.84 11.87
C ALA A 58 25.13 -5.69 12.50
N VAL A 59 24.10 -6.00 11.71
CA VAL A 59 23.13 -7.07 12.01
C VAL A 59 23.03 -8.05 10.84
N TRP A 60 22.50 -9.24 11.10
CA TRP A 60 22.10 -10.15 10.03
C TRP A 60 20.70 -10.71 10.28
N THR A 61 20.05 -11.21 9.23
CA THR A 61 18.66 -11.69 9.25
C THR A 61 18.43 -12.99 10.04
N GLY A 62 19.43 -13.48 10.76
CA GLY A 62 19.34 -14.72 11.52
C GLY A 62 19.44 -15.97 10.64
N ASP A 63 18.87 -17.05 11.15
CA ASP A 63 19.09 -18.42 10.69
C ASP A 63 18.14 -18.73 9.51
N ASN A 64 18.54 -18.36 8.29
CA ASN A 64 17.80 -18.59 7.04
C ASN A 64 18.06 -20.00 6.44
N SER A 65 17.29 -20.41 5.43
CA SER A 65 17.43 -21.71 4.77
C SER A 65 18.11 -21.60 3.40
N ALA A 66 18.80 -22.65 2.98
CA ALA A 66 19.48 -22.80 1.69
C ALA A 66 18.48 -23.02 0.54
N GLU A 67 17.57 -22.05 0.33
CA GLU A 67 16.47 -22.11 -0.63
C GLU A 67 16.34 -20.81 -1.43
N TRP A 68 15.82 -20.90 -2.66
CA TRP A 68 15.62 -19.74 -3.54
C TRP A 68 14.69 -18.67 -2.98
N GLU A 69 13.65 -19.06 -2.22
CA GLU A 69 12.75 -18.09 -1.58
C GLU A 69 13.44 -17.33 -0.44
N HIS A 70 14.40 -17.95 0.24
CA HIS A 70 15.22 -17.29 1.26
C HIS A 70 16.27 -16.35 0.65
N LEU A 71 16.82 -16.70 -0.52
CA LEU A 71 17.61 -15.76 -1.33
C LEU A 71 16.75 -14.55 -1.71
N ARG A 72 15.55 -14.77 -2.26
CA ARG A 72 14.60 -13.71 -2.65
C ARG A 72 14.24 -12.79 -1.49
N VAL A 73 13.76 -13.34 -0.37
CA VAL A 73 13.23 -12.54 0.76
C VAL A 73 14.31 -11.73 1.48
N SER A 74 15.58 -12.10 1.33
CA SER A 74 16.69 -11.34 1.90
C SER A 74 16.75 -9.89 1.41
N VAL A 75 16.35 -9.62 0.16
CA VAL A 75 16.36 -8.26 -0.41
C VAL A 75 15.37 -7.34 0.30
N PRO A 76 14.05 -7.63 0.35
CA PRO A 76 13.12 -6.78 1.09
C PRO A 76 13.45 -6.69 2.57
N MET A 77 14.02 -7.74 3.20
CA MET A 77 14.46 -7.66 4.59
C MET A 77 15.60 -6.65 4.79
N ILE A 78 16.63 -6.70 3.95
CA ILE A 78 17.77 -5.76 4.00
C ILE A 78 17.31 -4.33 3.70
N LEU A 79 16.44 -4.14 2.71
CA LEU A 79 15.90 -2.81 2.38
C LEU A 79 15.06 -2.25 3.55
N THR A 80 14.23 -3.08 4.18
CA THR A 80 13.43 -2.67 5.36
C THR A 80 14.31 -2.30 6.55
N LEU A 81 15.39 -3.06 6.79
CA LEU A 81 16.37 -2.73 7.83
C LEU A 81 17.06 -1.39 7.54
N GLY A 82 17.48 -1.15 6.30
CA GLY A 82 18.05 0.13 5.87
C GLY A 82 17.09 1.31 6.12
N LEU A 83 15.84 1.19 5.69
CA LEU A 83 14.79 2.21 5.88
C LEU A 83 14.52 2.54 7.36
N THR A 84 14.74 1.58 8.26
CA THR A 84 14.57 1.75 9.71
C THR A 84 15.88 2.16 10.41
N GLY A 85 16.89 2.58 9.64
CA GLY A 85 18.17 3.11 10.12
C GLY A 85 19.27 2.06 10.30
N ILE A 86 18.95 0.77 10.16
CA ILE A 86 19.91 -0.34 10.29
C ILE A 86 20.60 -0.59 8.93
N SER A 87 21.47 0.34 8.54
CA SER A 87 22.11 0.33 7.21
C SER A 87 23.14 -0.78 7.00
N PHE A 88 23.73 -1.31 8.08
CA PHE A 88 24.76 -2.34 8.01
C PHE A 88 24.16 -3.75 8.22
N SER A 89 23.38 -4.21 7.24
CA SER A 89 22.64 -5.47 7.31
C SER A 89 22.96 -6.43 6.16
N GLY A 90 22.72 -7.72 6.38
CA GLY A 90 22.91 -8.78 5.38
C GLY A 90 22.21 -10.09 5.76
N ALA A 91 22.20 -11.05 4.84
CA ALA A 91 21.75 -12.42 5.08
C ALA A 91 22.88 -13.42 4.86
N ASP A 92 22.79 -14.61 5.47
CA ASP A 92 23.82 -15.63 5.33
C ASP A 92 23.83 -16.18 3.89
N VAL A 93 24.97 -15.96 3.22
CA VAL A 93 25.18 -16.38 1.83
C VAL A 93 25.27 -17.90 1.75
N GLY A 94 24.41 -18.48 0.92
CA GLY A 94 24.17 -19.91 0.79
C GLY A 94 23.04 -20.44 1.70
N GLY A 95 22.53 -19.64 2.65
CA GLY A 95 21.47 -20.02 3.59
C GLY A 95 21.97 -20.90 4.74
N PHE A 96 21.71 -20.54 5.99
CA PHE A 96 22.25 -21.18 7.19
C PHE A 96 21.89 -22.66 7.31
N PHE A 97 20.61 -23.02 7.19
CA PHE A 97 20.13 -24.40 7.23
C PHE A 97 20.13 -25.06 5.85
N GLY A 98 20.47 -26.35 5.78
CA GLY A 98 20.44 -27.13 4.54
C GLY A 98 21.68 -26.96 3.65
N ASN A 99 21.69 -27.70 2.54
CA ASN A 99 22.80 -27.67 1.58
C ASN A 99 22.30 -27.07 0.27
N PRO A 100 22.75 -25.86 -0.12
CA PRO A 100 22.33 -25.27 -1.39
C PRO A 100 22.89 -26.10 -2.53
N ASP A 101 22.15 -26.18 -3.63
CA ASP A 101 22.74 -26.61 -4.89
C ASP A 101 23.79 -25.59 -5.37
N THR A 102 24.64 -26.00 -6.30
CA THR A 102 25.76 -25.18 -6.77
C THR A 102 25.29 -23.88 -7.42
N GLU A 103 24.19 -23.93 -8.18
CA GLU A 103 23.65 -22.76 -8.87
C GLU A 103 23.16 -21.72 -7.84
N LEU A 104 22.38 -22.16 -6.85
CA LEU A 104 21.90 -21.32 -5.76
C LEU A 104 23.06 -20.69 -5.00
N LEU A 105 24.12 -21.44 -4.71
CA LEU A 105 25.30 -20.88 -4.04
C LEU A 105 25.95 -19.77 -4.87
N VAL A 106 26.19 -20.01 -6.16
CA VAL A 106 26.74 -19.00 -7.09
C VAL A 106 25.85 -17.76 -7.12
N ARG A 107 24.52 -17.92 -7.30
CA ARG A 107 23.58 -16.78 -7.30
C ARG A 107 23.56 -16.04 -5.98
N TRP A 108 23.71 -16.73 -4.85
CA TRP A 108 23.78 -16.09 -3.55
C TRP A 108 25.06 -15.27 -3.39
N TYR A 109 26.21 -15.73 -3.89
CA TYR A 109 27.42 -14.91 -3.91
C TYR A 109 27.25 -13.67 -4.81
N GLN A 110 26.62 -13.82 -5.97
CA GLN A 110 26.34 -12.72 -6.90
C GLN A 110 25.47 -11.63 -6.26
N LEU A 111 24.38 -12.01 -5.60
CA LEU A 111 23.52 -11.07 -4.89
C LEU A 111 24.19 -10.53 -3.61
N GLY A 112 24.78 -11.42 -2.82
CA GLY A 112 25.39 -11.10 -1.52
C GLY A 112 26.57 -10.13 -1.64
N ALA A 113 27.28 -10.13 -2.76
CA ALA A 113 28.31 -9.14 -3.07
C ALA A 113 27.80 -7.69 -2.97
N TYR A 114 26.49 -7.47 -3.19
CA TYR A 114 25.83 -6.17 -3.09
C TYR A 114 25.19 -5.87 -1.73
N TYR A 115 25.17 -6.81 -0.77
CA TYR A 115 24.67 -6.53 0.57
C TYR A 115 25.60 -5.59 1.35
N PRO A 116 25.08 -4.68 2.18
CA PRO A 116 25.93 -3.89 3.08
C PRO A 116 26.84 -4.78 3.94
N PHE A 117 26.29 -5.82 4.58
CA PHE A 117 27.04 -6.87 5.27
C PHE A 117 27.07 -8.17 4.45
N PHE A 118 28.27 -8.62 4.07
CA PHE A 118 28.47 -9.77 3.19
C PHE A 118 29.22 -10.90 3.91
N ARG A 119 28.51 -11.99 4.26
CA ARG A 119 29.05 -13.15 4.98
C ARG A 119 28.44 -14.45 4.44
N ALA A 120 29.28 -15.44 4.15
CA ALA A 120 28.86 -16.83 4.03
C ALA A 120 28.94 -17.53 5.40
N HIS A 121 27.87 -18.21 5.81
CA HIS A 121 27.78 -18.90 7.09
C HIS A 121 26.88 -20.13 6.96
N ALA A 122 27.06 -21.17 7.79
CA ALA A 122 26.39 -22.46 7.65
C ALA A 122 26.14 -23.13 9.01
N HIS A 123 25.06 -23.88 9.12
CA HIS A 123 24.75 -24.73 10.27
C HIS A 123 25.75 -25.88 10.40
N HIS A 124 25.97 -26.38 11.62
CA HIS A 124 26.98 -27.40 11.90
C HIS A 124 26.76 -28.73 11.16
N ASP A 125 25.50 -29.07 10.85
CA ASP A 125 25.12 -30.29 10.10
C ASP A 125 25.30 -30.18 8.57
N THR A 126 25.69 -29.03 8.06
CA THR A 126 25.84 -28.83 6.60
C THR A 126 27.15 -29.40 6.09
N LYS A 127 27.21 -29.71 4.80
CA LYS A 127 28.46 -29.99 4.11
C LYS A 127 29.31 -28.72 4.08
N ARG A 128 30.63 -28.90 4.09
CA ARG A 128 31.58 -27.81 3.81
C ARG A 128 31.28 -27.20 2.45
N ARG A 129 31.33 -25.88 2.39
CA ARG A 129 30.93 -25.11 1.21
C ARG A 129 31.73 -23.83 1.03
N GLU A 130 32.99 -23.85 1.45
CA GLU A 130 33.94 -22.83 1.02
C GLU A 130 33.94 -22.72 -0.52
N PRO A 131 34.04 -21.50 -1.09
CA PRO A 131 33.81 -21.25 -2.52
C PRO A 131 34.56 -22.15 -3.50
N TRP A 132 35.76 -22.62 -3.12
CA TRP A 132 36.64 -23.43 -3.96
C TRP A 132 36.26 -24.92 -4.02
N LEU A 133 35.23 -25.35 -3.28
CA LEU A 133 34.80 -26.75 -3.24
C LEU A 133 33.85 -27.15 -4.38
N PHE A 134 33.39 -26.21 -5.21
CA PHE A 134 32.31 -26.42 -6.20
C PHE A 134 32.80 -26.55 -7.65
N GLY A 135 34.06 -26.99 -7.82
CA GLY A 135 34.69 -27.10 -9.14
C GLY A 135 35.15 -25.76 -9.71
N GLU A 136 36.02 -25.81 -10.72
CA GLU A 136 36.72 -24.64 -11.26
C GLU A 136 35.77 -23.57 -11.80
N ARG A 137 34.80 -23.96 -12.63
CA ARG A 137 33.83 -23.03 -13.23
C ARG A 137 33.05 -22.23 -12.19
N ASN A 138 32.49 -22.88 -11.17
CA ASN A 138 31.69 -22.19 -10.16
C ASN A 138 32.56 -21.38 -9.20
N THR A 139 33.77 -21.86 -8.92
CA THR A 139 34.77 -21.09 -8.17
C THR A 139 35.10 -19.79 -8.89
N ASP A 140 35.24 -19.80 -10.22
CA ASP A 140 35.48 -18.60 -11.02
C ASP A 140 34.31 -17.61 -10.96
N LEU A 141 33.07 -18.10 -11.05
CA LEU A 141 31.86 -17.26 -10.93
C LEU A 141 31.74 -16.61 -9.56
N ILE A 142 31.98 -17.38 -8.48
CA ILE A 142 31.96 -16.84 -7.11
C ILE A 142 33.11 -15.84 -6.90
N LYS A 143 34.29 -16.13 -7.43
CA LYS A 143 35.44 -15.23 -7.40
C LYS A 143 35.15 -13.91 -8.14
N GLU A 144 34.43 -13.95 -9.26
CA GLU A 144 33.99 -12.74 -9.98
C GLU A 144 33.07 -11.87 -9.11
N ALA A 145 32.08 -12.47 -8.43
CA ALA A 145 31.21 -11.74 -7.50
C ALA A 145 32.00 -11.10 -6.35
N ILE A 146 32.99 -11.81 -5.78
CA ILE A 146 33.88 -11.28 -4.75
C ILE A 146 34.74 -10.14 -5.30
N HIS A 147 35.28 -10.27 -6.51
CA HIS A 147 36.04 -9.21 -7.17
C HIS A 147 35.20 -7.95 -7.41
N ILE A 148 33.93 -8.08 -7.81
CA ILE A 148 33.02 -6.95 -7.97
C ILE A 148 32.84 -6.22 -6.63
N ARG A 149 32.60 -6.96 -5.54
CA ARG A 149 32.53 -6.37 -4.19
C ARG A 149 33.82 -5.62 -3.84
N TYR A 150 34.98 -6.24 -4.03
CA TYR A 150 36.27 -5.63 -3.71
C TYR A 150 36.54 -4.38 -4.55
N MET A 151 36.20 -4.43 -5.84
CA MET A 151 36.30 -3.29 -6.77
C MET A 151 35.47 -2.11 -6.28
N LEU A 152 34.24 -2.35 -5.83
CA LEU A 152 33.30 -1.33 -5.35
C LEU A 152 33.48 -0.91 -3.89
N LEU A 153 34.50 -1.40 -3.17
CA LEU A 153 34.73 -0.99 -1.77
C LEU A 153 34.81 0.53 -1.58
N PRO A 154 35.47 1.34 -2.45
CA PRO A 154 35.43 2.80 -2.33
C PRO A 154 34.02 3.39 -2.37
N TYR A 155 33.17 2.86 -3.24
CA TYR A 155 31.78 3.28 -3.37
C TYR A 155 30.96 2.90 -2.13
N PHE A 156 31.04 1.64 -1.69
CA PHE A 156 30.39 1.20 -0.44
C PHE A 156 30.85 2.02 0.77
N TYR A 157 32.15 2.28 0.90
CA TYR A 157 32.69 3.04 2.02
C TYR A 157 32.20 4.49 2.03
N THR A 158 32.06 5.10 0.85
CA THR A 158 31.46 6.43 0.69
C THR A 158 29.97 6.43 1.07
N LEU A 159 29.21 5.41 0.67
CA LEU A 159 27.81 5.26 1.09
C LEU A 159 27.67 5.04 2.61
N PHE A 160 28.58 4.29 3.24
CA PHE A 160 28.59 4.13 4.69
C PHE A 160 28.93 5.44 5.41
N ARG A 161 29.78 6.29 4.81
CA ARG A 161 30.01 7.65 5.31
C ARG A 161 28.74 8.51 5.23
N GLU A 162 28.02 8.45 4.11
CA GLU A 162 26.75 9.16 3.94
C GLU A 162 25.71 8.68 4.97
N ALA A 163 25.61 7.36 5.17
CA ALA A 163 24.75 6.77 6.20
C ALA A 163 25.15 7.22 7.62
N ASN A 164 26.44 7.31 7.91
CA ASN A 164 26.95 7.82 9.19
C ASN A 164 26.61 9.31 9.41
N ALA A 165 26.64 10.14 8.36
CA ALA A 165 26.44 11.57 8.47
C ALA A 165 24.96 12.00 8.41
N SER A 166 24.14 11.31 7.61
CA SER A 166 22.77 11.73 7.29
C SER A 166 21.69 10.71 7.66
N GLY A 167 22.06 9.45 7.92
CA GLY A 167 21.11 8.36 8.14
C GLY A 167 20.51 7.76 6.87
N VAL A 168 20.87 8.26 5.68
CA VAL A 168 20.45 7.68 4.39
C VAL A 168 21.04 6.27 4.22
N PRO A 169 20.25 5.23 3.91
CA PRO A 169 20.76 3.86 3.90
C PRO A 169 21.66 3.55 2.71
N VAL A 170 22.57 2.59 2.90
CA VAL A 170 23.50 2.12 1.87
C VAL A 170 22.76 1.38 0.74
N ALA A 171 21.88 0.46 1.10
CA ALA A 171 20.98 -0.21 0.16
C ALA A 171 19.62 0.49 0.22
N ARG A 172 19.16 1.00 -0.93
CA ARG A 172 17.96 1.84 -1.03
C ARG A 172 16.92 1.17 -1.92
N PRO A 173 15.65 1.15 -1.52
CA PRO A 173 14.60 0.76 -2.45
C PRO A 173 14.48 1.82 -3.54
N LEU A 174 14.11 1.41 -4.76
CA LEU A 174 14.08 2.33 -5.90
C LEU A 174 13.18 3.55 -5.67
N TRP A 175 12.10 3.41 -4.89
CA TRP A 175 11.20 4.52 -4.59
C TRP A 175 11.83 5.62 -3.75
N MET A 176 12.89 5.31 -3.00
CA MET A 176 13.61 6.32 -2.24
C MET A 176 14.38 7.26 -3.18
N GLU A 177 14.93 6.72 -4.27
CA GLU A 177 15.65 7.46 -5.31
C GLU A 177 14.72 8.08 -6.35
N PHE A 178 13.53 7.49 -6.54
CA PHE A 178 12.54 7.89 -7.53
C PHE A 178 11.15 8.02 -6.89
N PRO A 179 10.94 8.94 -5.93
CA PRO A 179 9.68 9.06 -5.20
C PRO A 179 8.50 9.48 -6.08
N ALA A 180 8.76 10.06 -7.25
CA ALA A 180 7.73 10.41 -8.24
C ALA A 180 7.37 9.23 -9.18
N ASP A 181 8.16 8.16 -9.21
CA ASP A 181 7.92 7.01 -10.08
C ASP A 181 7.23 5.89 -9.30
N GLU A 182 5.89 5.90 -9.27
CA GLU A 182 5.11 4.94 -8.50
C GLU A 182 5.38 3.46 -8.83
N LYS A 183 5.94 3.15 -10.01
CA LYS A 183 6.32 1.76 -10.37
C LYS A 183 7.43 1.22 -9.47
N THR A 184 8.17 2.09 -8.81
CA THR A 184 9.25 1.72 -7.90
C THR A 184 8.77 1.38 -6.49
N PHE A 185 7.51 1.68 -6.12
CA PHE A 185 7.02 1.58 -4.74
C PHE A 185 6.82 0.14 -4.29
N SER A 186 6.52 -0.77 -5.22
CA SER A 186 6.36 -2.20 -4.98
C SER A 186 7.52 -3.01 -5.54
N ASN A 187 8.63 -2.36 -5.90
CA ASN A 187 9.77 -3.03 -6.52
C ASN A 187 10.74 -3.52 -5.44
N ASP A 188 10.37 -4.67 -4.86
CA ASP A 188 11.19 -5.43 -3.91
C ASP A 188 11.92 -6.60 -4.62
N GLU A 189 12.01 -6.54 -5.95
CA GLU A 189 12.31 -7.70 -6.80
C GLU A 189 13.81 -7.79 -7.15
N ALA A 190 14.48 -8.79 -6.58
CA ALA A 190 15.61 -9.45 -7.24
C ALA A 190 15.18 -10.88 -7.59
N PHE A 191 15.07 -11.22 -8.87
CA PHE A 191 14.71 -12.57 -9.30
C PHE A 191 15.76 -13.16 -10.22
N MET A 192 16.19 -14.38 -9.92
CA MET A 192 17.20 -15.12 -10.69
C MET A 192 16.89 -16.62 -10.75
N ARG A 193 15.68 -17.00 -11.18
CA ARG A 193 15.39 -18.39 -11.59
C ARG A 193 14.62 -18.45 -12.91
N ALA A 194 15.15 -17.76 -13.90
CA ALA A 194 14.69 -17.79 -15.28
C ALA A 194 15.86 -17.47 -16.21
N LYS A 195 15.90 -18.07 -17.42
CA LYS A 195 16.88 -17.72 -18.47
C LYS A 195 16.91 -16.23 -18.79
N HIS A 196 15.82 -15.54 -18.50
CA HIS A 196 15.71 -14.10 -18.61
C HIS A 196 15.14 -13.48 -17.35
N VAL A 197 15.62 -12.30 -16.99
CA VAL A 197 15.08 -11.49 -15.89
C VAL A 197 14.45 -10.23 -16.45
N SER A 198 13.37 -9.76 -15.82
CA SER A 198 12.76 -8.48 -16.16
C SER A 198 13.25 -7.41 -15.20
N VAL A 199 14.00 -6.43 -15.70
CA VAL A 199 14.57 -5.34 -14.91
C VAL A 199 13.87 -4.05 -15.27
N TYR A 200 13.24 -3.39 -14.29
CA TYR A 200 12.71 -2.04 -14.44
C TYR A 200 13.80 -1.02 -14.17
N LEU A 201 14.06 -0.13 -15.13
CA LEU A 201 15.02 0.95 -15.01
C LEU A 201 14.26 2.28 -14.88
N PRO A 202 14.14 2.87 -13.69
CA PRO A 202 13.29 4.05 -13.42
C PRO A 202 13.89 5.37 -13.94
N GLY A 203 13.08 6.43 -13.91
CA GLY A 203 13.46 7.78 -14.32
C GLY A 203 13.52 7.98 -15.84
N ASP A 204 13.80 9.19 -16.30
CA ASP A 204 13.87 9.55 -17.73
C ASP A 204 15.31 9.43 -18.31
N GLN A 205 16.30 9.36 -17.44
CA GLN A 205 17.71 9.26 -17.79
C GLN A 205 18.09 7.85 -18.27
N SER A 206 19.19 7.77 -19.02
CA SER A 206 19.77 6.49 -19.41
C SER A 206 20.39 5.74 -18.22
N TRP A 207 20.53 4.44 -18.40
CA TRP A 207 21.21 3.52 -17.49
C TRP A 207 22.25 2.74 -18.28
N TYR A 208 23.46 2.62 -17.74
CA TYR A 208 24.55 1.92 -18.41
C TYR A 208 24.79 0.58 -17.75
N ASP A 209 24.75 -0.50 -18.52
CA ASP A 209 25.13 -1.83 -18.04
C ASP A 209 26.59 -1.81 -17.57
N MET A 210 26.83 -2.23 -16.31
CA MET A 210 28.14 -2.08 -15.67
C MET A 210 29.22 -3.01 -16.25
N LYS A 211 28.84 -4.05 -17.00
CA LYS A 211 29.78 -4.99 -17.62
C LYS A 211 30.10 -4.59 -19.06
N THR A 212 29.09 -4.17 -19.82
CA THR A 212 29.21 -3.91 -21.26
C THR A 212 29.31 -2.43 -21.63
N GLY A 213 28.81 -1.52 -20.78
CA GLY A 213 28.69 -0.10 -21.09
C GLY A 213 27.50 0.25 -22.00
N THR A 214 26.66 -0.74 -22.34
CA THR A 214 25.48 -0.53 -23.18
C THR A 214 24.48 0.39 -22.49
N ALA A 215 23.99 1.40 -23.21
CA ALA A 215 23.00 2.35 -22.70
C ALA A 215 21.57 1.81 -22.90
N TYR A 216 20.79 1.82 -21.81
CA TYR A 216 19.37 1.51 -21.76
C TYR A 216 18.58 2.76 -21.39
N LYS A 217 17.41 2.95 -21.97
CA LYS A 217 16.56 4.12 -21.69
C LYS A 217 15.82 3.91 -20.37
N GLY A 218 15.75 4.93 -19.52
CA GLY A 218 14.91 4.92 -18.32
C GLY A 218 13.40 4.89 -18.64
N GLY A 219 12.61 4.54 -17.62
CA GLY A 219 11.15 4.51 -17.64
C GLY A 219 10.59 3.24 -18.27
N ALA A 220 11.45 2.24 -18.52
CA ALA A 220 11.13 1.02 -19.26
C ALA A 220 11.57 -0.24 -18.51
N THR A 221 10.89 -1.35 -18.82
CA THR A 221 11.24 -2.69 -18.35
C THR A 221 11.94 -3.44 -19.47
N TYR A 222 13.12 -3.99 -19.18
CA TYR A 222 13.92 -4.77 -20.11
C TYR A 222 13.93 -6.23 -19.72
N LYS A 223 13.79 -7.11 -20.70
CA LYS A 223 13.99 -8.55 -20.54
C LYS A 223 15.43 -8.87 -20.92
N LEU A 224 16.24 -9.25 -19.94
CA LEU A 224 17.68 -9.45 -20.06
C LEU A 224 18.04 -10.92 -19.87
N ASP A 225 19.07 -11.38 -20.55
CA ASP A 225 19.60 -12.73 -20.36
C ASP A 225 20.32 -12.84 -19.00
N ALA A 226 19.91 -13.82 -18.21
CA ALA A 226 20.49 -14.11 -16.90
C ALA A 226 21.22 -15.45 -16.93
N SER A 227 22.25 -15.55 -17.76
CA SER A 227 23.19 -16.66 -17.72
C SER A 227 23.89 -16.73 -16.36
N GLU A 228 24.51 -17.87 -16.03
CA GLU A 228 25.18 -18.10 -14.75
C GLU A 228 26.34 -17.11 -14.48
N ASP A 229 26.91 -16.53 -15.53
CA ASP A 229 27.97 -15.50 -15.51
C ASP A 229 27.45 -14.06 -15.65
N SER A 230 26.13 -13.87 -15.67
CA SER A 230 25.50 -12.56 -15.74
C SER A 230 24.99 -12.11 -14.38
N ILE A 231 25.41 -10.91 -13.96
CA ILE A 231 24.85 -10.17 -12.83
C ILE A 231 24.29 -8.85 -13.38
N PRO A 232 22.97 -8.75 -13.62
CA PRO A 232 22.35 -7.54 -14.12
C PRO A 232 22.56 -6.38 -13.15
N ALA A 233 23.46 -5.45 -13.49
CA ALA A 233 23.81 -4.31 -12.68
C ALA A 233 24.00 -3.07 -13.58
N PHE A 234 23.43 -1.94 -13.15
CA PHE A 234 23.33 -0.74 -13.96
C PHE A 234 23.82 0.48 -13.20
N GLN A 235 24.61 1.32 -13.87
CA GLN A 235 24.98 2.65 -13.40
C GLN A 235 24.03 3.69 -14.00
N ARG A 236 23.39 4.49 -13.14
CA ARG A 236 22.51 5.59 -13.57
C ARG A 236 23.32 6.68 -14.27
N ALA A 237 22.83 7.21 -15.38
CA ALA A 237 23.42 8.39 -16.01
C ALA A 237 23.35 9.61 -15.06
N GLY A 238 24.35 10.49 -15.15
CA GLY A 238 24.55 11.60 -14.23
C GLY A 238 25.41 11.25 -13.01
N THR A 239 26.01 10.05 -12.93
CA THR A 239 26.78 9.61 -11.76
C THR A 239 28.25 9.32 -12.06
N ILE A 240 29.11 9.54 -11.06
CA ILE A 240 30.52 9.17 -11.05
C ILE A 240 30.78 8.15 -9.94
N ILE A 241 31.19 6.92 -10.29
CA ILE A 241 31.48 5.85 -9.33
C ILE A 241 33.00 5.66 -9.19
N PRO A 242 33.58 5.87 -8.00
CA PRO A 242 34.96 5.51 -7.72
C PRO A 242 35.09 4.02 -7.41
N ARG A 243 36.12 3.38 -7.95
CA ARG A 243 36.42 1.97 -7.71
C ARG A 243 37.92 1.68 -7.75
N LYS A 244 38.34 0.50 -7.32
CA LYS A 244 39.74 0.03 -7.42
C LYS A 244 39.82 -1.22 -8.27
N ASP A 245 40.52 -1.16 -9.40
CA ASP A 245 40.57 -2.27 -10.37
C ASP A 245 41.69 -3.28 -10.08
N ARG A 246 42.54 -3.01 -9.07
CA ARG A 246 43.62 -3.91 -8.67
C ARG A 246 43.12 -4.88 -7.60
N PHE A 247 42.81 -6.10 -8.01
CA PHE A 247 42.36 -7.14 -7.08
C PHE A 247 43.49 -7.57 -6.13
N ARG A 248 43.19 -7.55 -4.83
CA ARG A 248 44.07 -8.00 -3.75
C ARG A 248 43.36 -9.06 -2.91
N ARG A 249 44.07 -9.68 -1.97
CA ARG A 249 43.49 -10.74 -1.12
C ARG A 249 42.64 -10.20 0.04
N SER A 250 42.77 -8.92 0.38
CA SER A 250 42.04 -8.25 1.47
C SER A 250 41.91 -6.75 1.19
N SER A 251 40.92 -6.11 1.82
CA SER A 251 40.73 -4.65 1.72
C SER A 251 41.94 -3.86 2.23
N THR A 252 42.59 -4.33 3.29
CA THR A 252 43.83 -3.73 3.83
C THR A 252 44.97 -3.70 2.82
N GLN A 253 45.05 -4.69 1.94
CA GLN A 253 46.04 -4.69 0.85
C GLN A 253 45.67 -3.77 -0.31
N MET A 254 44.42 -3.29 -0.38
CA MET A 254 43.96 -2.35 -1.40
C MET A 254 44.11 -0.90 -0.96
N GLU A 255 44.42 -0.62 0.30
CA GLU A 255 44.41 0.73 0.89
C GLU A 255 45.19 1.74 0.02
N ASN A 256 46.40 1.35 -0.39
CA ASN A 256 47.31 2.18 -1.20
C ASN A 256 47.19 1.98 -2.72
N ASP A 257 46.23 1.19 -3.19
CA ASP A 257 45.99 1.04 -4.63
C ASP A 257 45.32 2.29 -5.21
N PRO A 258 45.62 2.65 -6.48
CA PRO A 258 45.01 3.79 -7.14
C PRO A 258 43.54 3.54 -7.50
N TYR A 259 42.84 4.64 -7.77
CA TYR A 259 41.41 4.65 -8.10
C TYR A 259 41.17 4.73 -9.61
N THR A 260 40.05 4.16 -10.02
CA THR A 260 39.40 4.38 -11.31
C THR A 260 38.10 5.15 -11.08
N LEU A 261 37.82 6.18 -11.87
CA LEU A 261 36.54 6.89 -11.89
C LEU A 261 35.72 6.45 -13.10
N VAL A 262 34.50 5.96 -12.91
CA VAL A 262 33.58 5.61 -14.00
C VAL A 262 32.47 6.66 -14.09
N ILE A 263 32.49 7.44 -15.16
CA ILE A 263 31.60 8.57 -15.41
C ILE A 263 30.51 8.14 -16.39
N ALA A 264 29.27 8.10 -15.93
CA ALA A 264 28.09 7.86 -16.76
C ALA A 264 27.39 9.19 -17.06
N LEU A 265 27.49 9.71 -18.29
CA LEU A 265 26.95 11.03 -18.63
C LEU A 265 25.43 10.99 -18.87
N ASN A 266 24.73 11.98 -18.33
CA ASN A 266 23.30 12.20 -18.60
C ASN A 266 23.06 12.87 -19.97
N SER A 267 21.79 13.13 -20.30
CA SER A 267 21.41 13.80 -21.55
C SER A 267 22.05 15.19 -21.73
N SER A 268 22.33 15.88 -20.63
CA SER A 268 23.01 17.18 -20.59
C SER A 268 24.54 17.08 -20.59
N LYS A 269 25.10 15.88 -20.79
CA LYS A 269 26.54 15.60 -20.75
C LYS A 269 27.19 16.00 -19.42
N ALA A 270 26.45 15.84 -18.32
CA ALA A 270 26.90 16.09 -16.97
C ALA A 270 26.87 14.82 -16.11
N ALA A 271 27.69 14.80 -15.06
CA ALA A 271 27.69 13.78 -14.01
C ALA A 271 28.35 14.29 -12.73
N GLU A 272 27.97 13.73 -11.60
CA GLU A 272 28.57 14.04 -10.29
C GLU A 272 28.74 12.79 -9.43
N GLY A 273 29.61 12.86 -8.43
CA GLY A 273 29.79 11.78 -7.47
C GLY A 273 30.84 12.11 -6.42
N GLU A 274 30.91 11.29 -5.39
CA GLU A 274 31.78 11.53 -4.24
C GLU A 274 32.73 10.36 -3.97
N LEU A 275 33.81 10.65 -3.25
CA LEU A 275 34.73 9.66 -2.69
C LEU A 275 35.14 10.09 -1.28
N TYR A 276 34.88 9.22 -0.30
CA TYR A 276 35.36 9.37 1.08
C TYR A 276 36.47 8.35 1.39
N VAL A 277 37.54 8.80 2.03
CA VAL A 277 38.68 7.97 2.45
C VAL A 277 39.20 8.44 3.81
N ASP A 278 39.41 7.49 4.72
CA ASP A 278 40.16 7.68 5.97
C ASP A 278 41.06 6.45 6.19
N ASP A 279 41.65 6.31 7.38
CA ASP A 279 42.54 5.20 7.73
C ASP A 279 41.84 3.83 7.86
N GLY A 280 40.51 3.76 7.65
CA GLY A 280 39.75 2.53 7.69
C GLY A 280 39.56 1.93 9.09
N LYS A 281 40.19 2.47 10.13
CA LYS A 281 40.25 1.85 11.45
C LYS A 281 39.83 2.76 12.60
N SER A 282 40.29 4.01 12.64
CA SER A 282 40.23 4.83 13.85
C SER A 282 39.08 5.83 13.87
N PHE A 283 38.87 6.49 15.01
CA PHE A 283 37.98 7.65 15.15
C PHE A 283 38.60 8.98 14.73
N GLN A 284 39.83 9.00 14.15
CA GLN A 284 40.50 10.26 13.77
C GLN A 284 39.73 11.07 12.72
N PHE A 285 38.84 10.43 11.95
CA PHE A 285 37.95 11.14 11.03
C PHE A 285 37.05 12.17 11.75
N GLN A 286 36.67 11.92 13.01
CA GLN A 286 35.89 12.88 13.81
C GLN A 286 36.68 14.17 14.10
N LYS A 287 38.02 14.09 14.03
CA LYS A 287 38.95 15.22 14.17
C LYS A 287 39.36 15.82 12.82
N GLY A 288 38.74 15.40 11.72
CA GLY A 288 39.05 15.90 10.38
C GLY A 288 40.08 15.09 9.60
N ALA A 289 40.57 13.97 10.13
CA ALA A 289 41.56 13.13 9.44
C ALA A 289 40.88 12.24 8.38
N TYR A 290 40.46 12.84 7.27
CA TYR A 290 39.91 12.15 6.11
C TYR A 290 40.09 12.99 4.83
N ILE A 291 39.86 12.36 3.68
CA ILE A 291 39.73 13.00 2.37
C ILE A 291 38.29 12.79 1.90
N HIS A 292 37.59 13.87 1.53
CA HIS A 292 36.22 13.80 0.99
C HIS A 292 36.13 14.61 -0.29
N ARG A 293 36.12 13.93 -1.42
CA ARG A 293 36.16 14.55 -2.76
C ARG A 293 34.77 14.57 -3.37
N HIS A 294 34.46 15.69 -4.01
CA HIS A 294 33.35 15.82 -4.95
C HIS A 294 33.90 15.95 -6.36
N PHE A 295 33.43 15.07 -7.23
CA PHE A 295 33.75 15.04 -8.65
C PHE A 295 32.57 15.59 -9.43
N THR A 296 32.83 16.53 -10.34
CA THR A 296 31.80 17.06 -11.24
C THR A 296 32.32 17.08 -12.66
N PHE A 297 31.58 16.44 -13.57
CA PHE A 297 31.78 16.53 -15.00
C PHE A 297 30.72 17.45 -15.61
N SER A 298 31.13 18.56 -16.22
CA SER A 298 30.24 19.44 -16.98
C SER A 298 31.02 20.24 -18.02
N ASN A 299 30.40 20.58 -19.15
CA ASN A 299 31.02 21.39 -20.22
C ASN A 299 32.41 20.86 -20.66
N GLY A 300 32.57 19.54 -20.74
CA GLY A 300 33.83 18.89 -21.10
C GLY A 300 34.93 19.01 -20.04
N LYS A 301 34.62 19.36 -18.79
CA LYS A 301 35.58 19.46 -17.69
C LYS A 301 35.21 18.52 -16.57
N LEU A 302 36.15 17.67 -16.17
CA LEU A 302 36.08 16.91 -14.92
C LEU A 302 36.82 17.69 -13.83
N THR A 303 36.14 18.02 -12.75
CA THR A 303 36.72 18.74 -11.62
C THR A 303 36.71 17.86 -10.38
N SER A 304 37.74 17.95 -9.57
CA SER A 304 37.83 17.36 -8.23
C SER A 304 37.96 18.51 -7.25
N SER A 305 37.04 18.58 -6.29
CA SER A 305 37.05 19.58 -5.21
C SER A 305 36.91 18.91 -3.84
N ASN A 306 37.48 19.52 -2.80
CA ASN A 306 37.34 19.03 -1.44
C ASN A 306 36.01 19.48 -0.83
N LEU A 307 35.20 18.56 -0.32
CA LEU A 307 34.02 18.88 0.51
C LEU A 307 34.36 18.97 1.99
N GLY A 308 35.55 18.49 2.40
CA GLY A 308 36.00 18.62 3.78
C GLY A 308 36.19 20.09 4.17
N PRO A 309 35.89 20.47 5.43
CA PRO A 309 36.10 21.83 5.89
C PRO A 309 37.57 22.22 5.76
N VAL A 310 37.83 23.47 5.33
CA VAL A 310 39.19 24.05 5.29
C VAL A 310 39.62 24.35 6.73
N THR A 311 39.90 23.33 7.54
CA THR A 311 40.28 23.52 8.94
C THR A 311 41.78 23.70 9.10
N THR A 312 42.13 24.86 9.63
CA THR A 312 43.45 25.40 9.92
C THR A 312 44.09 24.84 11.19
N GLY A 313 43.81 23.60 11.64
CA GLY A 313 44.48 23.12 12.87
C GLY A 313 44.25 21.73 13.46
N HIS A 314 43.54 20.77 12.83
CA HIS A 314 43.35 19.41 13.42
C HIS A 314 43.84 18.28 12.48
N SER A 315 44.07 17.07 13.04
CA SER A 315 44.72 15.90 12.42
C SER A 315 44.44 15.75 10.93
N LYS A 316 45.50 15.70 10.11
CA LYS A 316 45.38 15.50 8.64
C LYS A 316 45.57 14.03 8.28
N PHE A 317 44.67 13.51 7.44
CA PHE A 317 44.89 12.23 6.77
C PHE A 317 45.66 12.46 5.47
N ALA A 318 46.77 11.75 5.29
CA ALA A 318 47.59 11.81 4.10
C ALA A 318 47.47 10.49 3.34
N SER A 319 47.23 10.58 2.03
CA SER A 319 47.23 9.42 1.14
C SER A 319 48.01 9.77 -0.11
N GLY A 320 48.91 8.86 -0.51
CA GLY A 320 49.63 8.95 -1.78
C GLY A 320 48.84 8.40 -2.97
N CYS A 321 47.59 7.99 -2.77
CA CYS A 321 46.77 7.39 -3.82
C CYS A 321 46.48 8.38 -4.95
N THR A 322 46.47 7.86 -6.17
CA THR A 322 46.17 8.61 -7.38
C THR A 322 44.93 8.05 -8.08
N VAL A 323 44.36 8.84 -8.98
CA VAL A 323 43.44 8.36 -10.01
C VAL A 323 44.29 7.88 -11.18
N GLU A 324 44.32 6.58 -11.44
CA GLU A 324 45.10 5.99 -12.55
C GLU A 324 44.30 5.87 -13.84
N ARG A 325 42.97 6.01 -13.77
CA ARG A 325 42.08 5.79 -14.91
C ARG A 325 40.76 6.52 -14.74
N ILE A 326 40.26 7.09 -15.83
CA ILE A 326 38.91 7.65 -15.91
C ILE A 326 38.22 7.05 -17.12
N ILE A 327 37.05 6.47 -16.92
CA ILE A 327 36.23 5.85 -17.97
C ILE A 327 35.02 6.75 -18.19
N LEU A 328 34.73 7.09 -19.45
CA LEU A 328 33.61 7.96 -19.82
C LEU A 328 32.60 7.23 -20.69
N LEU A 329 31.36 7.15 -20.23
CA LEU A 329 30.22 6.57 -20.94
C LEU A 329 29.29 7.68 -21.46
N GLY A 330 28.85 7.56 -22.71
CA GLY A 330 27.88 8.50 -23.30
C GLY A 330 28.47 9.77 -23.91
N LEU A 331 29.79 9.87 -24.09
CA LEU A 331 30.44 11.00 -24.76
C LEU A 331 30.62 10.73 -26.27
N SER A 332 30.17 11.66 -27.12
CA SER A 332 30.33 11.61 -28.58
C SER A 332 30.23 13.05 -29.16
N PRO A 333 31.07 13.44 -30.16
CA PRO A 333 32.14 12.66 -30.78
C PRO A 333 33.31 12.41 -29.83
N GLU A 334 34.08 11.35 -30.08
CA GLU A 334 35.18 10.91 -29.20
C GLU A 334 36.36 11.89 -29.24
N PRO A 335 36.69 12.55 -28.11
CA PRO A 335 37.83 13.45 -28.01
C PRO A 335 39.13 12.62 -27.97
N LYS A 336 40.19 13.09 -28.62
CA LYS A 336 41.48 12.38 -28.68
C LYS A 336 42.46 12.79 -27.58
N THR A 337 42.29 13.97 -26.99
CA THR A 337 43.26 14.56 -26.05
C THR A 337 42.55 15.39 -24.98
N GLY A 338 43.10 15.36 -23.76
CA GLY A 338 42.72 16.26 -22.68
C GLY A 338 43.92 16.93 -22.02
N PHE A 339 43.66 17.84 -21.09
CA PHE A 339 44.68 18.58 -20.34
C PHE A 339 44.33 18.62 -18.86
N VAL A 340 45.32 18.37 -18.00
CA VAL A 340 45.19 18.45 -16.54
C VAL A 340 45.66 19.82 -16.05
N GLU A 341 44.79 20.57 -15.38
CA GLU A 341 45.09 21.86 -14.75
C GLU A 341 45.35 21.70 -13.24
N PRO A 342 46.25 22.50 -12.64
CA PRO A 342 46.91 23.70 -13.20
C PRO A 342 48.18 23.46 -14.04
N GLY A 343 48.64 22.21 -14.20
CA GLY A 343 49.91 21.90 -14.88
C GLY A 343 49.89 21.95 -16.43
N ASN A 344 48.71 22.02 -17.04
CA ASN A 344 48.49 21.83 -18.49
C ASN A 344 49.15 20.57 -19.07
N GLU A 345 49.33 19.53 -18.25
CA GLU A 345 49.88 18.26 -18.71
C GLU A 345 48.88 17.58 -19.64
N LYS A 346 49.36 17.19 -20.82
CA LYS A 346 48.56 16.50 -21.82
C LYS A 346 48.27 15.08 -21.37
N VAL A 347 47.00 14.67 -21.45
CA VAL A 347 46.56 13.29 -21.24
C VAL A 347 45.95 12.73 -22.52
N ASP A 348 46.35 11.52 -22.87
CA ASP A 348 45.81 10.82 -24.03
C ASP A 348 44.49 10.14 -23.66
N ILE A 349 43.55 10.21 -24.60
CA ILE A 349 42.23 9.59 -24.48
C ILE A 349 42.18 8.48 -25.52
N GLU A 350 42.06 7.24 -25.05
CA GLU A 350 42.08 6.04 -25.86
C GLU A 350 40.83 5.18 -25.61
N SER A 351 40.49 4.33 -26.56
CA SER A 351 39.44 3.33 -26.35
C SER A 351 40.03 2.18 -25.53
N GLY A 352 39.46 1.91 -24.36
CA GLY A 352 39.92 0.89 -23.41
C GLY A 352 38.77 0.02 -22.88
N PRO A 353 39.08 -1.08 -22.18
CA PRO A 353 38.05 -1.97 -21.64
C PRO A 353 37.35 -1.33 -20.42
N LEU A 354 36.02 -1.49 -20.33
CA LEU A 354 35.25 -1.06 -19.15
C LEU A 354 35.63 -1.85 -17.89
N VAL A 355 35.98 -3.13 -18.03
CA VAL A 355 36.45 -3.99 -16.94
C VAL A 355 37.78 -4.63 -17.36
N LEU A 356 38.82 -4.54 -16.51
CA LEU A 356 40.18 -4.98 -16.87
C LEU A 356 40.34 -6.49 -17.07
N ARG A 357 39.33 -7.29 -16.72
CA ARG A 357 39.27 -8.74 -16.97
C ARG A 357 38.09 -9.03 -17.89
N GLU A 358 38.37 -9.79 -18.95
CA GLU A 358 37.53 -10.19 -20.10
C GLU A 358 37.71 -9.35 -21.38
N GLY A 359 38.39 -9.95 -22.37
CA GLY A 359 38.64 -9.39 -23.71
C GLY A 359 37.43 -9.43 -24.66
N LYS A 360 36.22 -9.20 -24.15
CA LYS A 360 34.96 -9.20 -24.93
C LYS A 360 34.01 -8.04 -24.60
N GLY A 361 34.51 -6.99 -23.94
CA GLY A 361 33.74 -5.77 -23.67
C GLY A 361 33.81 -4.77 -24.83
N GLN A 362 32.76 -3.96 -25.00
CA GLN A 362 32.80 -2.81 -25.90
C GLN A 362 33.92 -1.87 -25.46
N SER A 363 34.70 -1.37 -26.41
CA SER A 363 35.75 -0.40 -26.10
C SER A 363 35.11 0.94 -25.75
N VAL A 364 35.46 1.49 -24.58
CA VAL A 364 34.91 2.73 -24.04
C VAL A 364 35.99 3.78 -23.88
N LEU A 365 35.60 5.05 -23.98
CA LEU A 365 36.53 6.16 -23.89
C LEU A 365 37.21 6.18 -22.51
N THR A 366 38.54 6.14 -22.51
CA THR A 366 39.35 6.00 -21.29
C THR A 366 40.50 7.01 -21.31
N ILE A 367 40.61 7.80 -20.24
CA ILE A 367 41.80 8.59 -19.95
C ILE A 367 42.72 7.71 -19.12
N ARG A 368 43.88 7.35 -19.67
CA ARG A 368 44.82 6.45 -19.01
C ARG A 368 45.91 7.24 -18.31
N LYS A 369 46.20 6.86 -17.05
CA LYS A 369 47.25 7.44 -16.22
C LYS A 369 47.21 8.97 -16.11
N PRO A 370 46.06 9.60 -15.77
CA PRO A 370 46.07 11.01 -15.41
C PRO A 370 46.93 11.27 -14.16
N ASN A 371 47.10 10.26 -13.29
CA ASN A 371 48.00 10.24 -12.12
C ASN A 371 47.81 11.41 -11.14
N VAL A 372 46.65 12.07 -11.20
CA VAL A 372 46.25 13.10 -10.26
C VAL A 372 46.01 12.50 -8.88
N ARG A 373 46.49 13.16 -7.83
CA ARG A 373 46.31 12.69 -6.45
C ARG A 373 44.87 12.83 -6.00
N ILE A 374 44.37 11.90 -5.19
CA ILE A 374 43.02 12.01 -4.64
C ILE A 374 42.88 13.10 -3.58
N SER A 375 43.98 13.54 -2.98
CA SER A 375 44.00 14.61 -1.99
C SER A 375 43.85 16.00 -2.57
N ASP A 376 44.16 16.16 -3.87
CA ASP A 376 44.36 17.47 -4.49
C ASP A 376 43.13 17.91 -5.27
N ASP A 377 42.97 19.22 -5.39
CA ASP A 377 42.07 19.84 -6.35
C ASP A 377 42.73 19.82 -7.73
N TRP A 378 41.98 19.39 -8.74
CA TRP A 378 42.45 19.30 -10.11
C TRP A 378 41.28 19.41 -11.08
N THR A 379 41.58 19.83 -12.32
CA THR A 379 40.60 19.87 -13.41
C THR A 379 41.17 19.19 -14.63
N ILE A 380 40.41 18.31 -15.28
CA ILE A 380 40.77 17.70 -16.56
C ILE A 380 39.82 18.23 -17.63
N LYS A 381 40.37 19.00 -18.56
CA LYS A 381 39.66 19.51 -19.74
C LYS A 381 39.71 18.48 -20.86
N VAL A 382 38.56 18.07 -21.36
CA VAL A 382 38.38 17.14 -22.46
C VAL A 382 37.97 17.96 -23.69
N LEU A 383 38.84 18.07 -24.70
CA LEU A 383 38.57 18.89 -25.88
C LEU A 383 37.70 18.15 -26.90
N SER A 384 36.46 18.61 -27.11
CA SER A 384 35.66 18.26 -28.28
C SER A 384 35.83 19.33 -29.37
N PHE A 385 36.23 18.96 -30.59
CA PHE A 385 36.23 19.87 -31.76
C PHE A 385 34.80 20.40 -31.98
N CYS A 386 34.59 21.70 -31.75
CA CYS A 386 33.30 22.34 -31.98
C CYS A 386 33.25 22.79 -33.45
N HIS A 387 32.26 22.31 -34.21
CA HIS A 387 31.91 22.91 -35.50
C HIS A 387 31.43 24.34 -35.25
N THR A 388 32.11 25.30 -35.87
CA THR A 388 31.76 26.72 -35.90
C THR A 388 30.41 26.91 -36.60
N ALA A 389 29.35 27.13 -35.82
CA ALA A 389 28.12 27.73 -36.32
C ALA A 389 28.20 29.24 -36.08
N THR A 390 28.46 29.98 -37.15
CA THR A 390 28.37 31.43 -37.24
C THR A 390 26.93 31.90 -37.01
N THR A 391 26.73 32.85 -36.09
CA THR A 391 25.51 33.67 -36.02
C THR A 391 25.91 35.15 -36.14
N PRO A 392 25.18 35.96 -36.94
CA PRO A 392 25.47 37.37 -37.16
C PRO A 392 24.91 38.27 -36.04
N PRO A 393 25.41 39.50 -35.89
CA PRO A 393 25.10 40.35 -34.74
C PRO A 393 23.83 41.18 -34.95
N GLY A 394 23.06 41.37 -33.87
CA GLY A 394 22.17 42.52 -33.73
C GLY A 394 20.73 42.19 -33.35
N SER A 395 20.40 42.36 -32.07
CA SER A 395 19.30 43.24 -31.63
C SER A 395 19.24 43.22 -30.10
N GLN A 396 19.56 44.36 -29.51
CA GLN A 396 19.21 44.66 -28.12
C GLN A 396 17.69 44.74 -28.02
N VAL A 397 17.09 43.87 -27.21
CA VAL A 397 15.74 44.08 -26.68
C VAL A 397 15.84 43.92 -25.18
N PHE A 398 15.40 44.96 -24.47
CA PHE A 398 15.29 45.05 -23.03
C PHE A 398 14.45 43.89 -22.47
N ASP A 399 14.99 43.13 -21.53
CA ASP A 399 14.21 42.19 -20.73
C ASP A 399 14.09 42.74 -19.30
N VAL A 400 12.85 43.04 -18.92
CA VAL A 400 12.47 43.59 -17.62
C VAL A 400 12.41 42.42 -16.64
N SER A 401 13.32 42.40 -15.68
CA SER A 401 13.35 41.44 -14.58
C SER A 401 12.17 41.65 -13.64
N VAL A 402 11.11 40.86 -13.81
CA VAL A 402 10.09 40.66 -12.78
C VAL A 402 10.57 39.55 -11.85
N ASN A 403 11.09 39.95 -10.69
CA ASN A 403 11.28 39.07 -9.54
C ASN A 403 9.92 38.51 -9.10
N VAL A 404 9.64 37.25 -9.41
CA VAL A 404 8.58 36.48 -8.77
C VAL A 404 9.25 35.49 -7.81
N PRO A 405 8.96 35.52 -6.50
CA PRO A 405 9.51 34.54 -5.56
C PRO A 405 8.94 33.15 -5.87
N PRO A 406 9.72 32.06 -5.67
CA PRO A 406 9.26 30.71 -5.96
C PRO A 406 8.27 30.25 -4.87
N HIS A 407 6.99 30.49 -5.09
CA HIS A 407 5.92 29.83 -4.33
C HIS A 407 5.61 28.45 -4.95
N PHE A 408 6.19 27.43 -4.31
CA PHE A 408 5.60 26.12 -3.96
C PHE A 408 4.54 25.46 -4.88
N CYS A 409 4.90 24.24 -5.32
CA CYS A 409 4.06 23.08 -5.64
C CYS A 409 3.04 23.20 -6.80
N SER A 410 3.39 22.66 -7.97
CA SER A 410 2.36 22.13 -8.86
C SER A 410 1.74 20.90 -8.19
N LYS A 411 0.43 20.93 -7.95
CA LYS A 411 -0.32 19.76 -7.48
C LYS A 411 -0.27 18.71 -8.57
N VAL A 412 0.14 17.49 -8.23
CA VAL A 412 0.09 16.35 -9.15
C VAL A 412 -1.38 16.08 -9.51
N VAL A 413 -1.68 16.06 -10.81
CA VAL A 413 -3.03 15.88 -11.34
C VAL A 413 -3.11 14.61 -12.20
N ASP A 414 -4.27 13.96 -12.19
CA ASP A 414 -4.59 12.83 -13.08
C ASP A 414 -4.80 13.29 -14.53
N ASP A 415 -4.99 12.32 -15.44
CA ASP A 415 -5.30 12.51 -16.87
C ASP A 415 -6.57 13.35 -17.15
N ASP A 416 -7.41 13.56 -16.14
CA ASP A 416 -8.61 14.40 -16.19
C ASP A 416 -8.43 15.78 -15.52
N GLY A 417 -7.20 16.14 -15.13
CA GLY A 417 -6.87 17.43 -14.53
C GLY A 417 -7.30 17.61 -13.07
N ARG A 418 -7.82 16.57 -12.42
CA ARG A 418 -8.16 16.56 -10.99
C ARG A 418 -6.94 16.15 -10.14
N PRO A 419 -6.90 16.49 -8.83
CA PRO A 419 -5.87 15.98 -7.94
C PRO A 419 -5.70 14.47 -8.07
N GLN A 420 -4.45 14.00 -8.09
CA GLN A 420 -4.14 12.61 -8.36
C GLN A 420 -4.83 11.67 -7.36
N ARG A 421 -5.58 10.68 -7.87
CA ARG A 421 -6.21 9.64 -7.06
C ARG A 421 -5.15 8.70 -6.49
N THR A 422 -5.27 8.35 -5.21
CA THR A 422 -4.24 7.59 -4.45
C THR A 422 -4.69 6.19 -4.04
N GLY A 423 -5.95 5.84 -4.28
CA GLY A 423 -6.57 4.59 -3.82
C GLY A 423 -5.93 3.35 -4.45
N THR A 424 -5.89 2.27 -3.67
CA THR A 424 -5.28 0.99 -4.02
C THR A 424 -6.30 -0.14 -3.91
N VAL A 425 -5.90 -1.38 -4.25
CA VAL A 425 -6.73 -2.57 -4.01
C VAL A 425 -7.18 -2.64 -2.54
N TRP A 426 -6.30 -2.29 -1.59
CA TRP A 426 -6.60 -2.39 -0.16
C TRP A 426 -7.58 -1.32 0.32
N THR A 427 -7.43 -0.07 -0.12
CA THR A 427 -8.38 0.99 0.26
C THR A 427 -9.74 0.76 -0.38
N ALA A 428 -9.78 0.34 -1.65
CA ALA A 428 -11.01 -0.05 -2.33
C ALA A 428 -11.68 -1.25 -1.64
N SER A 429 -10.91 -2.28 -1.27
CA SER A 429 -11.44 -3.41 -0.50
C SER A 429 -11.95 -2.98 0.87
N ALA A 430 -11.30 -2.05 1.56
CA ALA A 430 -11.77 -1.52 2.85
C ALA A 430 -13.10 -0.77 2.70
N HIS A 431 -13.27 0.05 1.65
CA HIS A 431 -14.55 0.70 1.36
C HIS A 431 -15.65 -0.32 1.04
N ILE A 432 -15.38 -1.34 0.22
CA ILE A 432 -16.35 -2.39 -0.10
C ILE A 432 -16.71 -3.19 1.17
N ILE A 433 -15.72 -3.63 1.94
CA ILE A 433 -15.95 -4.39 3.19
C ILE A 433 -16.75 -3.56 4.19
N THR A 434 -16.45 -2.27 4.32
CA THR A 434 -17.21 -1.34 5.15
C THR A 434 -18.66 -1.22 4.70
N ALA A 435 -18.90 -1.16 3.39
CA ALA A 435 -20.24 -1.08 2.84
C ALA A 435 -21.03 -2.39 3.04
N VAL A 436 -20.34 -3.53 2.95
CA VAL A 436 -20.94 -4.87 2.91
C VAL A 436 -21.12 -5.42 4.33
N ILE A 437 -20.03 -5.66 5.09
CA ILE A 437 -20.06 -6.51 6.30
C ILE A 437 -20.97 -5.94 7.42
N GLY A 438 -21.32 -4.66 7.38
CA GLY A 438 -22.11 -3.91 8.37
C GLY A 438 -23.43 -4.52 8.86
N SER A 439 -24.53 -3.80 8.67
CA SER A 439 -25.82 -4.25 9.20
C SER A 439 -26.34 -5.52 8.51
N GLY A 440 -25.81 -5.84 7.31
CA GLY A 440 -26.14 -7.04 6.56
C GLY A 440 -25.82 -8.32 7.31
N VAL A 441 -24.62 -8.48 7.88
CA VAL A 441 -24.22 -9.73 8.56
C VAL A 441 -25.08 -10.04 9.79
N LEU A 442 -25.64 -9.00 10.42
CA LEU A 442 -26.42 -9.12 11.66
C LEU A 442 -27.75 -9.83 11.42
N SER A 443 -28.40 -9.62 10.26
CA SER A 443 -29.68 -10.26 9.91
C SER A 443 -29.53 -11.62 9.24
N LEU A 444 -28.32 -12.04 8.85
CA LEU A 444 -28.12 -13.30 8.11
C LEU A 444 -28.48 -14.54 8.91
N ALA A 445 -28.28 -14.53 10.24
CA ALA A 445 -28.71 -15.66 11.08
C ALA A 445 -30.23 -15.85 11.01
N TRP A 446 -30.99 -14.75 11.02
CA TRP A 446 -32.44 -14.77 10.84
C TRP A 446 -32.82 -15.19 9.42
N ALA A 447 -32.14 -14.67 8.39
CA ALA A 447 -32.43 -15.00 7.00
C ALA A 447 -32.20 -16.50 6.72
N ILE A 448 -31.11 -17.09 7.22
CA ILE A 448 -30.88 -18.54 7.13
C ILE A 448 -31.94 -19.29 7.93
N ALA A 449 -32.38 -18.79 9.09
CA ALA A 449 -33.48 -19.43 9.82
C ALA A 449 -34.80 -19.45 9.05
N GLN A 450 -35.09 -18.46 8.21
CA GLN A 450 -36.29 -18.47 7.37
C GLN A 450 -36.18 -19.41 6.16
N LEU A 451 -34.97 -19.70 5.69
CA LEU A 451 -34.71 -20.49 4.47
C LEU A 451 -34.27 -21.94 4.76
N GLY A 452 -33.65 -22.19 5.90
CA GLY A 452 -33.14 -23.51 6.31
C GLY A 452 -31.74 -23.84 5.81
N TRP A 453 -31.26 -25.02 6.24
CA TRP A 453 -29.89 -25.50 5.98
C TRP A 453 -29.56 -25.73 4.49
N ILE A 454 -30.56 -25.90 3.63
CA ILE A 454 -30.35 -26.09 2.19
C ILE A 454 -30.43 -24.75 1.46
N ALA A 455 -31.60 -24.10 1.51
CA ALA A 455 -31.84 -22.91 0.70
C ALA A 455 -31.03 -21.71 1.18
N GLY A 456 -30.84 -21.52 2.50
CA GLY A 456 -30.11 -20.38 3.04
C GLY A 456 -28.67 -20.28 2.51
N PRO A 457 -27.80 -21.27 2.81
CA PRO A 457 -26.42 -21.31 2.30
C PRO A 457 -26.33 -21.26 0.77
N THR A 458 -27.21 -21.96 0.06
CA THR A 458 -27.22 -21.99 -1.41
C THR A 458 -27.53 -20.61 -1.99
N VAL A 459 -28.56 -19.94 -1.47
CA VAL A 459 -28.93 -18.58 -1.90
C VAL A 459 -27.80 -17.60 -1.63
N MET A 460 -27.11 -17.69 -0.48
CA MET A 460 -25.98 -16.80 -0.19
C MET A 460 -24.83 -16.95 -1.18
N LEU A 461 -24.48 -18.18 -1.58
CA LEU A 461 -23.46 -18.43 -2.59
C LEU A 461 -23.89 -17.93 -3.98
N LEU A 462 -25.17 -18.09 -4.33
CA LEU A 462 -25.71 -17.57 -5.59
C LEU A 462 -25.66 -16.03 -5.63
N PHE A 463 -26.11 -15.36 -4.57
CA PHE A 463 -26.03 -13.91 -4.47
C PHE A 463 -24.58 -13.42 -4.51
N SER A 464 -23.65 -14.10 -3.84
CA SER A 464 -22.21 -13.83 -3.89
C SER A 464 -21.64 -13.96 -5.31
N PHE A 465 -22.09 -14.95 -6.09
CA PHE A 465 -21.66 -15.10 -7.48
C PHE A 465 -22.23 -13.98 -8.36
N VAL A 466 -23.53 -13.69 -8.22
CA VAL A 466 -24.21 -12.65 -9.01
C VAL A 466 -23.60 -11.28 -8.74
N ILE A 467 -23.40 -10.88 -7.47
CA ILE A 467 -22.80 -9.59 -7.12
C ILE A 467 -21.38 -9.46 -7.64
N TYR A 468 -20.55 -10.50 -7.52
CA TYR A 468 -19.20 -10.49 -8.05
C TYR A 468 -19.23 -10.31 -9.56
N TYR A 469 -20.03 -11.11 -10.26
CA TYR A 469 -20.14 -11.08 -11.70
C TYR A 469 -20.61 -9.71 -12.19
N THR A 470 -21.74 -9.20 -11.70
CA THR A 470 -22.29 -7.91 -12.18
C THR A 470 -21.43 -6.72 -11.76
N SER A 471 -20.77 -6.76 -10.60
CA SER A 471 -19.83 -5.70 -10.19
C SER A 471 -18.57 -5.68 -11.05
N THR A 472 -18.11 -6.83 -11.58
CA THR A 472 -17.01 -6.83 -12.55
C THR A 472 -17.42 -6.23 -13.89
N LEU A 473 -18.68 -6.39 -14.31
CA LEU A 473 -19.24 -5.71 -15.49
C LEU A 473 -19.34 -4.20 -15.26
N LEU A 474 -19.81 -3.79 -14.09
CA LEU A 474 -19.91 -2.38 -13.69
C LEU A 474 -18.54 -1.71 -13.65
N ALA A 475 -17.51 -2.39 -13.13
CA ALA A 475 -16.16 -1.84 -13.06
C ALA A 475 -15.56 -1.52 -14.44
N ASP A 476 -15.94 -2.26 -15.48
CA ASP A 476 -15.55 -1.96 -16.86
C ASP A 476 -16.23 -0.71 -17.43
N CYS A 477 -17.37 -0.31 -16.86
CA CYS A 477 -18.16 0.85 -17.29
C CYS A 477 -17.65 2.19 -16.73
N TYR A 478 -16.61 2.18 -15.89
CA TYR A 478 -16.03 3.40 -15.30
C TYR A 478 -15.47 4.36 -16.35
N ARG A 479 -14.76 3.88 -17.37
CA ARG A 479 -14.31 4.70 -18.51
C ARG A 479 -15.24 4.49 -19.70
N SER A 480 -15.70 5.59 -20.30
CA SER A 480 -16.51 5.56 -21.51
C SER A 480 -15.64 5.57 -22.77
N GLY A 481 -15.95 4.65 -23.70
CA GLY A 481 -15.17 4.45 -24.92
C GLY A 481 -13.99 3.52 -24.66
N ASP A 482 -12.77 4.06 -24.71
CA ASP A 482 -11.54 3.28 -24.50
C ASP A 482 -11.37 2.89 -23.01
N PRO A 483 -11.06 1.61 -22.68
CA PRO A 483 -10.91 1.16 -21.29
C PRO A 483 -9.72 1.77 -20.52
N LEU A 484 -8.73 2.36 -21.20
CA LEU A 484 -7.52 2.93 -20.60
C LEU A 484 -7.49 4.46 -20.69
N PHE A 485 -7.89 5.02 -21.82
CA PHE A 485 -7.83 6.47 -22.10
C PHE A 485 -9.21 7.12 -22.26
N GLY A 486 -10.30 6.36 -22.09
CA GLY A 486 -11.66 6.86 -22.19
C GLY A 486 -12.01 7.83 -21.07
N LYS A 487 -13.04 8.65 -21.31
CA LYS A 487 -13.53 9.64 -20.34
C LYS A 487 -13.97 8.93 -19.05
N ARG A 488 -13.42 9.35 -17.91
CA ARG A 488 -13.80 8.84 -16.58
C ARG A 488 -15.24 9.24 -16.22
N ASN A 489 -15.99 8.30 -15.66
CA ASN A 489 -17.29 8.55 -15.03
C ASN A 489 -17.11 8.56 -13.51
N TYR A 490 -17.30 9.71 -12.89
CA TYR A 490 -17.01 9.92 -11.46
C TYR A 490 -18.07 9.33 -10.53
N THR A 491 -19.27 9.11 -11.06
CA THR A 491 -20.42 8.61 -10.30
C THR A 491 -21.11 7.52 -11.10
N TYR A 492 -21.84 6.64 -10.40
CA TYR A 492 -22.69 5.64 -11.01
C TYR A 492 -23.63 6.28 -12.05
N MET A 493 -24.19 7.44 -11.70
CA MET A 493 -25.08 8.21 -12.57
C MET A 493 -24.40 8.75 -13.83
N ASP A 494 -23.13 9.15 -13.73
CA ASP A 494 -22.35 9.55 -14.89
C ASP A 494 -22.12 8.36 -15.83
N ALA A 495 -21.83 7.16 -15.29
CA ALA A 495 -21.67 5.95 -16.08
C ALA A 495 -22.96 5.56 -16.83
N VAL A 496 -24.11 5.65 -16.17
CA VAL A 496 -25.43 5.41 -16.80
C VAL A 496 -25.72 6.46 -17.87
N ARG A 497 -25.41 7.74 -17.61
CA ARG A 497 -25.61 8.82 -18.57
C ARG A 497 -24.75 8.63 -19.82
N SER A 498 -23.49 8.23 -19.67
CA SER A 498 -22.55 8.06 -20.77
C SER A 498 -22.83 6.81 -21.62
N ASN A 499 -23.41 5.75 -21.04
CA ASN A 499 -23.65 4.48 -21.75
C ASN A 499 -25.09 4.29 -22.25
N LEU A 500 -26.11 4.73 -21.49
CA LEU A 500 -27.52 4.42 -21.77
C LEU A 500 -28.36 5.66 -22.11
N GLY A 501 -28.07 6.82 -21.51
CA GLY A 501 -28.75 8.08 -21.78
C GLY A 501 -30.27 8.10 -21.50
N GLY A 502 -30.92 9.23 -21.81
CA GLY A 502 -32.39 9.34 -21.85
C GLY A 502 -33.13 9.13 -20.51
N SER A 503 -34.31 8.51 -20.57
CA SER A 503 -35.20 8.25 -19.42
C SER A 503 -34.60 7.28 -18.40
N LYS A 504 -33.70 6.38 -18.84
CA LYS A 504 -32.99 5.41 -17.99
C LYS A 504 -32.15 6.09 -16.90
N VAL A 505 -31.58 7.27 -17.16
CA VAL A 505 -30.83 8.07 -16.18
C VAL A 505 -31.75 8.55 -15.04
N LYS A 506 -32.95 9.05 -15.36
CA LYS A 506 -33.90 9.52 -14.35
C LYS A 506 -34.39 8.37 -13.47
N PHE A 507 -34.68 7.22 -14.09
CA PHE A 507 -35.09 6.01 -13.37
C PHE A 507 -33.98 5.51 -12.44
N CYS A 508 -32.74 5.36 -12.94
CA CYS A 508 -31.60 4.95 -12.13
C CYS A 508 -31.37 5.89 -10.94
N GLY A 509 -31.31 7.20 -11.19
CA GLY A 509 -31.01 8.19 -10.15
C GLY A 509 -32.07 8.20 -9.07
N THR A 510 -33.35 8.08 -9.44
CA THR A 510 -34.44 8.01 -8.46
C THR A 510 -34.28 6.80 -7.55
N ILE A 511 -34.04 5.62 -8.10
CA ILE A 511 -33.87 4.40 -7.31
C ILE A 511 -32.59 4.47 -6.48
N GLN A 512 -31.47 4.90 -7.07
CA GLN A 512 -30.18 5.01 -6.37
C GLN A 512 -30.28 5.91 -5.15
N TYR A 513 -30.73 7.16 -5.32
CA TYR A 513 -30.74 8.13 -4.22
C TYR A 513 -31.79 7.81 -3.15
N LEU A 514 -32.94 7.22 -3.53
CA LEU A 514 -33.91 6.70 -2.55
C LEU A 514 -33.33 5.52 -1.75
N ASN A 515 -32.56 4.66 -2.39
CA ASN A 515 -31.90 3.54 -1.72
C ASN A 515 -30.83 4.05 -0.74
N LEU A 516 -29.95 4.98 -1.16
CA LEU A 516 -28.95 5.62 -0.29
C LEU A 516 -29.59 6.30 0.92
N PHE A 517 -30.73 6.99 0.74
CA PHE A 517 -31.51 7.58 1.81
C PHE A 517 -32.03 6.53 2.81
N GLY A 518 -32.54 5.41 2.30
CA GLY A 518 -33.01 4.32 3.13
C GLY A 518 -31.88 3.60 3.90
N VAL A 519 -30.69 3.45 3.31
CA VAL A 519 -29.51 2.90 4.01
C VAL A 519 -29.19 3.74 5.25
N ALA A 520 -29.24 5.07 5.14
CA ALA A 520 -29.04 5.98 6.27
C ALA A 520 -30.04 5.75 7.41
N ILE A 521 -31.32 5.47 7.08
CA ILE A 521 -32.36 5.11 8.05
C ILE A 521 -32.04 3.77 8.71
N GLY A 522 -31.71 2.74 7.92
CA GLY A 522 -31.40 1.40 8.42
C GLY A 522 -30.20 1.39 9.36
N TYR A 523 -29.13 2.12 9.04
CA TYR A 523 -27.95 2.24 9.89
C TYR A 523 -28.21 2.99 11.18
N THR A 524 -29.05 4.04 11.14
CA THR A 524 -29.46 4.75 12.35
C THR A 524 -30.25 3.84 13.31
N ILE A 525 -31.14 3.00 12.76
CA ILE A 525 -31.87 2.00 13.55
C ILE A 525 -30.89 0.98 14.15
N ALA A 526 -30.02 0.38 13.33
CA ALA A 526 -29.07 -0.64 13.78
C ALA A 526 -28.12 -0.13 14.88
N ALA A 527 -27.54 1.07 14.71
CA ALA A 527 -26.65 1.67 15.69
C ALA A 527 -27.38 1.95 17.02
N SER A 528 -28.63 2.41 16.96
CA SER A 528 -29.44 2.64 18.16
C SER A 528 -29.74 1.35 18.92
N ILE A 529 -30.00 0.24 18.22
CA ILE A 529 -30.23 -1.08 18.83
C ILE A 529 -28.97 -1.54 19.56
N SER A 530 -27.78 -1.37 18.96
CA SER A 530 -26.52 -1.76 19.59
C SER A 530 -26.16 -0.89 20.80
N MET A 531 -26.33 0.44 20.73
CA MET A 531 -26.11 1.30 21.90
C MET A 531 -27.07 0.99 23.05
N MET A 532 -28.34 0.72 22.71
CA MET A 532 -29.35 0.31 23.67
C MET A 532 -29.00 -1.05 24.31
N ALA A 533 -28.49 -2.01 23.53
CA ALA A 533 -28.04 -3.30 24.05
C ALA A 533 -26.94 -3.15 25.11
N ILE A 534 -25.94 -2.28 24.89
CA ILE A 534 -24.87 -1.99 25.86
C ILE A 534 -25.45 -1.45 27.18
N LYS A 535 -26.29 -0.42 27.12
CA LYS A 535 -26.81 0.18 28.36
C LYS A 535 -27.81 -0.73 29.07
N ARG A 536 -28.60 -1.52 28.33
CA ARG A 536 -29.47 -2.53 28.92
C ARG A 536 -28.69 -3.65 29.60
N SER A 537 -27.62 -4.14 28.96
CA SER A 537 -26.66 -5.11 29.52
C SER A 537 -26.10 -4.63 30.86
N ASN A 538 -25.55 -3.41 30.89
CA ASN A 538 -24.97 -2.83 32.11
C ASN A 538 -26.02 -2.60 33.22
N CYS A 539 -27.24 -2.18 32.88
CA CYS A 539 -28.33 -2.04 33.84
C CYS A 539 -28.75 -3.39 34.44
N PHE A 540 -28.90 -4.42 33.59
CA PHE A 540 -29.31 -5.76 34.01
C PHE A 540 -28.30 -6.35 35.01
N HIS A 541 -27.00 -6.19 34.76
CA HIS A 541 -25.96 -6.66 35.69
C HIS A 541 -25.83 -5.79 36.95
N ALA A 542 -25.95 -4.47 36.85
CA ALA A 542 -25.91 -3.58 38.01
C ALA A 542 -27.07 -3.82 38.99
N SER A 543 -28.23 -4.27 38.49
CA SER A 543 -29.40 -4.61 39.32
C SER A 543 -29.35 -6.04 39.90
N GLY A 544 -28.29 -6.81 39.61
CA GLY A 544 -28.18 -8.21 40.02
C GLY A 544 -29.19 -9.12 39.32
N GLU A 545 -29.47 -8.85 38.03
CA GLU A 545 -30.35 -9.63 37.15
C GLU A 545 -31.86 -9.58 37.51
N LYS A 546 -32.26 -8.63 38.37
CA LYS A 546 -33.63 -8.52 38.89
C LYS A 546 -34.54 -7.59 38.09
N ASP A 547 -33.99 -6.63 37.35
CA ASP A 547 -34.74 -5.63 36.59
C ASP A 547 -34.60 -5.89 35.08
N PRO A 548 -35.69 -6.06 34.31
CA PRO A 548 -35.63 -6.21 32.85
C PRO A 548 -35.09 -4.97 32.10
N CYS A 549 -34.94 -3.83 32.81
CA CYS A 549 -34.32 -2.59 32.34
C CYS A 549 -34.94 -2.07 31.04
N HIS A 550 -36.23 -1.72 31.09
CA HIS A 550 -36.94 -1.16 29.94
C HIS A 550 -36.32 0.16 29.49
N MET A 551 -35.98 0.24 28.20
CA MET A 551 -35.37 1.43 27.61
C MET A 551 -36.03 1.83 26.31
N SER A 552 -36.08 3.15 26.07
CA SER A 552 -36.48 3.69 24.77
C SER A 552 -35.29 3.77 23.81
N SER A 553 -35.51 3.44 22.53
CA SER A 553 -34.49 3.55 21.48
C SER A 553 -34.28 4.98 20.97
N ASN A 554 -35.26 5.88 21.15
CA ASN A 554 -35.24 7.24 20.59
C ASN A 554 -34.01 8.07 21.02
N PRO A 555 -33.58 8.10 22.30
CA PRO A 555 -32.40 8.86 22.70
C PRO A 555 -31.12 8.41 21.98
N TYR A 556 -31.00 7.11 21.69
CA TYR A 556 -29.83 6.55 21.00
C TYR A 556 -29.86 6.84 19.50
N MET A 557 -31.05 6.86 18.87
CA MET A 557 -31.18 7.35 17.48
C MET A 557 -30.75 8.81 17.37
N ILE A 558 -31.20 9.66 18.32
CA ILE A 558 -30.79 11.07 18.38
C ILE A 558 -29.27 11.20 18.60
N ALA A 559 -28.69 10.42 19.51
CA ALA A 559 -27.25 10.44 19.76
C ALA A 559 -26.43 10.03 18.53
N PHE A 560 -26.87 9.00 17.79
CA PHE A 560 -26.25 8.62 16.53
C PHE A 560 -26.40 9.74 15.48
N GLY A 561 -27.59 10.34 15.37
CA GLY A 561 -27.84 11.48 14.49
C GLY A 561 -26.91 12.66 14.78
N ILE A 562 -26.73 13.04 16.06
CA ILE A 562 -25.78 14.10 16.45
C ILE A 562 -24.36 13.75 16.02
N THR A 563 -23.94 12.50 16.21
CA THR A 563 -22.63 12.03 15.76
C THR A 563 -22.50 12.15 14.24
N GLN A 564 -23.52 11.75 13.48
CA GLN A 564 -23.51 11.86 12.03
C GLN A 564 -23.53 13.31 11.52
N ILE A 565 -24.18 14.25 12.22
CA ILE A 565 -24.11 15.67 11.87
C ILE A 565 -22.65 16.13 11.83
N LEU A 566 -21.80 15.68 12.76
CA LEU A 566 -20.38 16.03 12.80
C LEU A 566 -19.60 15.36 11.66
N PHE A 567 -19.70 14.03 11.53
CA PHE A 567 -18.93 13.27 10.54
C PHE A 567 -19.38 13.53 9.09
N SER A 568 -20.65 13.86 8.89
CA SER A 568 -21.16 14.27 7.58
C SER A 568 -20.58 15.59 7.09
N GLN A 569 -19.84 16.36 7.91
CA GLN A 569 -19.15 17.56 7.43
C GLN A 569 -17.80 17.27 6.76
N ILE A 570 -17.35 16.01 6.69
CA ILE A 570 -16.15 15.64 5.94
C ILE A 570 -16.38 15.94 4.44
N PRO A 571 -15.52 16.74 3.78
CA PRO A 571 -15.82 17.34 2.47
C PRO A 571 -16.15 16.33 1.37
N ASP A 572 -15.30 15.31 1.22
CA ASP A 572 -15.26 14.45 0.04
C ASP A 572 -15.05 12.96 0.40
N PHE A 573 -15.44 12.08 -0.53
CA PHE A 573 -15.38 10.61 -0.37
C PHE A 573 -13.94 10.08 -0.26
N ASP A 574 -12.97 10.75 -0.88
CA ASP A 574 -11.56 10.37 -0.78
C ASP A 574 -10.99 10.62 0.63
N GLN A 575 -11.50 11.61 1.37
CA GLN A 575 -11.02 11.97 2.72
C GLN A 575 -11.52 11.04 3.83
N ILE A 576 -12.51 10.16 3.55
CA ILE A 576 -13.06 9.20 4.53
C ILE A 576 -12.36 7.83 4.51
N TRP A 577 -11.23 7.69 3.80
CA TRP A 577 -10.50 6.42 3.69
C TRP A 577 -10.10 5.82 5.05
N TRP A 578 -9.61 6.65 5.98
CA TRP A 578 -9.20 6.21 7.32
C TRP A 578 -10.41 5.72 8.13
N LEU A 579 -11.55 6.41 8.00
CA LEU A 579 -12.80 6.05 8.66
C LEU A 579 -13.32 4.71 8.13
N SER A 580 -13.15 4.45 6.84
CA SER A 580 -13.48 3.16 6.21
C SER A 580 -12.56 2.04 6.68
N ILE A 581 -11.27 2.29 6.89
CA ILE A 581 -10.36 1.26 7.47
C ILE A 581 -10.80 0.91 8.89
N VAL A 582 -11.07 1.94 9.73
CA VAL A 582 -11.55 1.71 11.10
C VAL A 582 -12.87 0.93 11.08
N ALA A 583 -13.82 1.32 10.24
CA ALA A 583 -15.09 0.61 10.12
C ALA A 583 -14.91 -0.84 9.65
N ALA A 584 -14.06 -1.11 8.66
CA ALA A 584 -13.73 -2.46 8.21
C ALA A 584 -13.17 -3.34 9.34
N VAL A 585 -12.24 -2.81 10.15
CA VAL A 585 -11.67 -3.52 11.32
C VAL A 585 -12.75 -3.80 12.36
N MET A 586 -13.62 -2.83 12.63
CA MET A 586 -14.73 -3.02 13.57
C MET A 586 -15.73 -4.07 13.06
N SER A 587 -16.00 -4.16 11.75
CA SER A 587 -16.84 -5.23 11.20
C SER A 587 -16.30 -6.63 11.44
N PHE A 588 -15.00 -6.82 11.23
CA PHE A 588 -14.38 -8.12 11.55
C PHE A 588 -14.42 -8.40 13.05
N THR A 589 -14.29 -7.37 13.88
CA THR A 589 -14.30 -7.49 15.35
C THR A 589 -15.64 -8.06 15.83
N TYR A 590 -16.77 -7.40 15.55
CA TYR A 590 -18.06 -7.88 16.04
C TYR A 590 -18.52 -9.17 15.35
N SER A 591 -18.16 -9.38 14.07
CA SER A 591 -18.50 -10.62 13.35
C SER A 591 -17.75 -11.82 13.94
N SER A 592 -16.47 -11.65 14.29
CA SER A 592 -15.67 -12.70 14.93
C SER A 592 -16.16 -13.01 16.35
N ILE A 593 -16.55 -11.98 17.12
CA ILE A 593 -17.16 -12.18 18.44
C ILE A 593 -18.50 -12.91 18.31
N GLY A 594 -19.38 -12.48 17.40
CA GLY A 594 -20.66 -13.15 17.14
C GLY A 594 -20.50 -14.61 16.71
N LEU A 595 -19.52 -14.90 15.84
CA LEU A 595 -19.16 -16.26 15.46
C LEU A 595 -18.68 -17.09 16.66
N GLY A 596 -17.76 -16.54 17.46
CA GLY A 596 -17.22 -17.22 18.64
C GLY A 596 -18.30 -17.53 19.68
N LEU A 597 -19.19 -16.56 19.95
CA LEU A 597 -20.34 -16.75 20.84
C LEU A 597 -21.33 -17.79 20.28
N GLY A 598 -21.54 -17.80 18.96
CA GLY A 598 -22.34 -18.82 18.27
C GLY A 598 -21.75 -20.22 18.47
N ILE A 599 -20.46 -20.40 18.23
CA ILE A 599 -19.73 -21.66 18.44
C ILE A 599 -19.84 -22.09 19.91
N ALA A 600 -19.61 -21.18 20.85
CA ALA A 600 -19.71 -21.46 22.28
C ALA A 600 -21.12 -21.89 22.68
N LYS A 601 -22.15 -21.26 22.12
CA LYS A 601 -23.55 -21.63 22.36
C LYS A 601 -23.87 -23.03 21.85
N VAL A 602 -23.46 -23.37 20.62
CA VAL A 602 -23.64 -24.70 20.03
C VAL A 602 -22.89 -25.77 20.84
N ALA A 603 -21.66 -25.47 21.24
CA ALA A 603 -20.86 -26.36 22.08
C ALA A 603 -21.54 -26.61 23.45
N ALA A 604 -22.10 -25.57 24.06
CA ALA A 604 -22.81 -25.67 25.33
C ALA A 604 -24.15 -26.45 25.20
N THR A 605 -24.87 -26.32 24.09
CA THR A 605 -26.13 -27.05 23.86
C THR A 605 -25.93 -28.47 23.32
N GLY A 606 -24.71 -28.82 22.88
CA GLY A 606 -24.34 -30.14 22.37
C GLY A 606 -25.05 -30.56 21.08
N THR A 607 -25.79 -29.64 20.45
CA THR A 607 -26.66 -29.93 19.30
C THR A 607 -26.70 -28.74 18.34
N PHE A 608 -26.74 -29.03 17.04
CA PHE A 608 -27.03 -28.05 15.99
C PHE A 608 -28.54 -27.91 15.84
N LYS A 609 -29.07 -26.70 16.08
CA LYS A 609 -30.49 -26.41 15.90
C LYS A 609 -30.84 -26.11 14.43
N GLY A 610 -32.14 -25.96 14.18
CA GLY A 610 -32.70 -25.61 12.88
C GLY A 610 -33.15 -26.82 12.07
N SER A 611 -34.02 -26.56 11.09
CA SER A 611 -34.53 -27.54 10.12
C SER A 611 -33.92 -27.35 8.73
N LEU A 612 -34.11 -28.36 7.86
CA LEU A 612 -33.68 -28.31 6.46
C LEU A 612 -34.43 -27.24 5.65
N THR A 613 -35.68 -26.92 6.00
CA THR A 613 -36.59 -26.04 5.24
C THR A 613 -36.92 -24.74 5.96
N GLY A 614 -36.12 -24.38 6.95
CA GLY A 614 -36.26 -23.15 7.73
C GLY A 614 -37.36 -23.25 8.79
N ILE A 615 -37.85 -22.10 9.23
CA ILE A 615 -38.82 -21.96 10.32
C ILE A 615 -39.99 -22.95 10.22
N SER A 616 -40.32 -23.61 11.33
CA SER A 616 -41.31 -24.69 11.37
C SER A 616 -42.74 -24.16 11.25
N ILE A 617 -43.59 -24.89 10.50
CA ILE A 617 -45.03 -24.65 10.44
C ILE A 617 -45.61 -25.03 11.82
N GLY A 618 -46.20 -24.06 12.53
CA GLY A 618 -46.58 -24.17 13.94
C GLY A 618 -45.98 -23.05 14.80
N THR A 619 -44.76 -22.59 14.48
CA THR A 619 -44.18 -21.36 15.03
C THR A 619 -44.72 -20.13 14.30
N VAL A 620 -45.00 -20.28 13.01
CA VAL A 620 -45.65 -19.30 12.13
C VAL A 620 -46.70 -19.99 11.26
N THR A 621 -47.64 -19.22 10.71
CA THR A 621 -48.59 -19.74 9.72
C THR A 621 -47.90 -20.04 8.39
N GLU A 622 -48.51 -20.88 7.55
CA GLU A 622 -47.98 -21.20 6.21
C GLU A 622 -47.76 -19.92 5.37
N THR A 623 -48.72 -18.99 5.42
CA THR A 623 -48.62 -17.72 4.70
C THR A 623 -47.48 -16.85 5.26
N GLN A 624 -47.32 -16.79 6.58
CA GLN A 624 -46.21 -16.06 7.21
C GLN A 624 -44.85 -16.66 6.88
N LYS A 625 -44.76 -18.00 6.77
CA LYS A 625 -43.54 -18.68 6.34
C LYS A 625 -43.13 -18.22 4.94
N ILE A 626 -44.06 -18.17 3.99
CA ILE A 626 -43.80 -17.69 2.62
C ILE A 626 -43.32 -16.23 2.63
N TRP A 627 -44.02 -15.33 3.34
CA TRP A 627 -43.64 -13.92 3.39
C TRP A 627 -42.27 -13.69 4.02
N ARG A 628 -41.96 -14.40 5.11
CA ARG A 628 -40.65 -14.31 5.77
C ARG A 628 -39.53 -14.91 4.93
N SER A 629 -39.77 -16.01 4.21
CA SER A 629 -38.79 -16.56 3.28
C SER A 629 -38.49 -15.58 2.13
N PHE A 630 -39.50 -14.89 1.61
CA PHE A 630 -39.30 -13.84 0.61
C PHE A 630 -38.56 -12.62 1.18
N GLN A 631 -38.91 -12.16 2.37
CA GLN A 631 -38.19 -11.09 3.05
C GLN A 631 -36.71 -11.46 3.28
N ALA A 632 -36.42 -12.70 3.66
CA ALA A 632 -35.05 -13.19 3.82
C ALA A 632 -34.21 -13.11 2.53
N LEU A 633 -34.84 -13.24 1.34
CA LEU A 633 -34.15 -12.97 0.08
C LEU A 633 -33.76 -11.50 -0.06
N GLY A 634 -34.62 -10.57 0.39
CA GLY A 634 -34.33 -9.15 0.47
C GLY A 634 -33.18 -8.84 1.43
N ASP A 635 -33.17 -9.46 2.61
CA ASP A 635 -32.10 -9.28 3.59
C ASP A 635 -30.74 -9.75 3.06
N ILE A 636 -30.71 -10.93 2.42
CA ILE A 636 -29.48 -11.42 1.76
C ILE A 636 -29.07 -10.50 0.62
N ALA A 637 -30.03 -10.03 -0.18
CA ALA A 637 -29.75 -9.10 -1.28
C ALA A 637 -29.13 -7.79 -0.79
N PHE A 638 -29.67 -7.22 0.30
CA PHE A 638 -29.13 -6.04 0.95
C PHE A 638 -27.72 -6.29 1.50
N ALA A 639 -27.47 -7.45 2.10
CA ALA A 639 -26.18 -7.77 2.69
C ALA A 639 -25.03 -7.75 1.66
N TYR A 640 -25.30 -7.95 0.37
CA TYR A 640 -24.31 -7.86 -0.70
C TYR A 640 -24.36 -6.53 -1.49
N SER A 641 -25.18 -5.56 -1.08
CA SER A 641 -25.50 -4.37 -1.87
C SER A 641 -24.44 -3.25 -1.79
N PHE A 642 -23.29 -3.42 -2.43
CA PHE A 642 -22.26 -2.36 -2.57
C PHE A 642 -22.11 -1.81 -3.99
N SER A 643 -22.73 -2.45 -4.99
CA SER A 643 -22.64 -2.05 -6.40
C SER A 643 -23.11 -0.60 -6.63
N ILE A 644 -24.01 -0.11 -5.78
CA ILE A 644 -24.61 1.22 -5.81
C ILE A 644 -23.61 2.38 -5.62
N ILE A 645 -22.45 2.11 -5.02
CA ILE A 645 -21.37 3.08 -4.80
C ILE A 645 -20.04 2.60 -5.42
N LEU A 646 -20.09 1.56 -6.26
CA LEU A 646 -18.88 0.93 -6.80
C LEU A 646 -18.05 1.89 -7.65
N ILE A 647 -18.72 2.72 -8.45
CA ILE A 647 -18.08 3.68 -9.35
C ILE A 647 -17.43 4.80 -8.55
N GLU A 648 -18.07 5.26 -7.50
CA GLU A 648 -17.55 6.27 -6.58
C GLU A 648 -16.31 5.73 -5.83
N ILE A 649 -16.33 4.47 -5.38
CA ILE A 649 -15.14 3.79 -4.82
C ILE A 649 -14.05 3.67 -5.88
N GLN A 650 -14.41 3.27 -7.10
CA GLN A 650 -13.46 3.12 -8.20
C GLN A 650 -12.84 4.47 -8.61
N ASP A 651 -13.56 5.59 -8.47
CA ASP A 651 -13.04 6.93 -8.73
C ASP A 651 -11.99 7.38 -7.71
N THR A 652 -11.79 6.65 -6.61
CA THR A 652 -10.68 6.89 -5.68
C THR A 652 -9.39 6.20 -6.11
N ILE A 653 -9.45 5.26 -7.06
CA ILE A 653 -8.34 4.36 -7.39
C ILE A 653 -7.33 5.04 -8.31
N LYS A 654 -6.04 4.86 -7.99
CA LYS A 654 -4.92 5.32 -8.81
C LYS A 654 -4.76 4.48 -10.08
N SER A 655 -4.31 5.12 -11.15
CA SER A 655 -4.00 4.47 -12.43
C SER A 655 -2.67 5.00 -12.96
N PRO A 656 -1.71 4.15 -13.39
CA PRO A 656 -1.80 2.70 -13.62
C PRO A 656 -1.59 1.80 -12.37
N PRO A 657 -2.03 0.51 -12.39
CA PRO A 657 -2.76 -0.17 -13.47
C PRO A 657 -4.20 0.34 -13.58
N ALA A 658 -4.86 0.07 -14.71
CA ALA A 658 -6.23 0.52 -14.99
C ALA A 658 -7.16 0.32 -13.79
N GLU A 659 -7.96 1.34 -13.49
CA GLU A 659 -8.82 1.40 -12.31
C GLU A 659 -9.78 0.20 -12.28
N ALA A 660 -10.29 -0.21 -13.45
CA ALA A 660 -11.15 -1.39 -13.60
C ALA A 660 -10.44 -2.69 -13.21
N LYS A 661 -9.14 -2.83 -13.49
CA LYS A 661 -8.37 -4.03 -13.11
C LYS A 661 -8.17 -4.10 -11.60
N THR A 662 -7.82 -2.97 -11.00
CA THR A 662 -7.67 -2.83 -9.54
C THR A 662 -9.03 -3.07 -8.85
N MET A 663 -10.11 -2.48 -9.36
CA MET A 663 -11.44 -2.61 -8.80
C MET A 663 -11.96 -4.05 -8.89
N LYS A 664 -11.77 -4.75 -10.01
CA LYS A 664 -12.13 -6.17 -10.13
C LYS A 664 -11.42 -7.05 -9.09
N LYS A 665 -10.15 -6.78 -8.83
CA LYS A 665 -9.39 -7.50 -7.78
C LYS A 665 -9.93 -7.16 -6.39
N ALA A 666 -10.21 -5.90 -6.10
CA ALA A 666 -10.79 -5.47 -4.84
C ALA A 666 -12.18 -6.09 -4.61
N THR A 667 -13.03 -6.10 -5.63
CA THR A 667 -14.37 -6.74 -5.63
C THR A 667 -14.26 -8.24 -5.35
N LEU A 668 -13.33 -8.96 -5.99
CA LEU A 668 -13.12 -10.39 -5.74
C LEU A 668 -12.74 -10.66 -4.27
N ILE A 669 -11.70 -9.97 -3.78
CA ILE A 669 -11.22 -10.13 -2.41
C ILE A 669 -12.34 -9.85 -1.41
N SER A 670 -13.02 -8.71 -1.59
CA SER A 670 -14.07 -8.29 -0.66
C SER A 670 -15.23 -9.26 -0.67
N THR A 671 -15.70 -9.69 -1.84
CA THR A 671 -16.82 -10.64 -1.95
C THR A 671 -16.47 -11.99 -1.32
N VAL A 672 -15.27 -12.53 -1.57
CA VAL A 672 -14.84 -13.81 -0.97
C VAL A 672 -14.78 -13.70 0.55
N VAL A 673 -14.17 -12.63 1.07
CA VAL A 673 -14.04 -12.41 2.53
C VAL A 673 -15.39 -12.20 3.18
N THR A 674 -16.26 -11.35 2.60
CA THR A 674 -17.59 -11.09 3.15
C THR A 674 -18.44 -12.35 3.13
N THR A 675 -18.46 -13.10 2.03
CA THR A 675 -19.22 -14.36 1.91
C THR A 675 -18.77 -15.39 2.94
N ALA A 676 -17.46 -15.49 3.20
CA ALA A 676 -16.95 -16.39 4.23
C ALA A 676 -17.49 -16.02 5.62
N PHE A 677 -17.38 -14.75 6.03
CA PHE A 677 -17.91 -14.28 7.31
C PHE A 677 -19.44 -14.39 7.39
N TYR A 678 -20.14 -14.12 6.30
CA TYR A 678 -21.58 -14.22 6.20
C TYR A 678 -22.07 -15.65 6.40
N MET A 679 -21.46 -16.60 5.70
CA MET A 679 -21.77 -18.02 5.85
C MET A 679 -21.46 -18.49 7.26
N LEU A 680 -20.31 -18.10 7.82
CA LEU A 680 -19.94 -18.48 9.19
C LEU A 680 -20.92 -17.91 10.22
N CYS A 681 -21.18 -16.61 10.21
CA CYS A 681 -22.05 -15.96 11.19
C CYS A 681 -23.52 -16.36 11.01
N GLY A 682 -24.01 -16.43 9.78
CA GLY A 682 -25.38 -16.84 9.48
C GLY A 682 -25.64 -18.29 9.87
N CYS A 683 -24.79 -19.23 9.41
CA CYS A 683 -24.97 -20.65 9.69
C CYS A 683 -24.76 -20.94 11.17
N MET A 684 -23.74 -20.36 11.81
CA MET A 684 -23.51 -20.58 13.24
C MET A 684 -24.61 -19.95 14.10
N GLY A 685 -25.12 -18.78 13.70
CA GLY A 685 -26.29 -18.18 14.34
C GLY A 685 -27.53 -19.08 14.24
N TYR A 686 -27.79 -19.64 13.07
CA TYR A 686 -28.90 -20.60 12.91
C TYR A 686 -28.69 -21.89 13.70
N ALA A 687 -27.46 -22.42 13.73
CA ALA A 687 -27.10 -23.57 14.56
C ALA A 687 -27.32 -23.31 16.06
N ALA A 688 -27.03 -22.09 16.53
CA ALA A 688 -27.17 -21.70 17.93
C ALA A 688 -28.64 -21.48 18.36
N PHE A 689 -29.46 -20.90 17.48
CA PHE A 689 -30.79 -20.39 17.83
C PHE A 689 -31.97 -21.11 17.14
N GLY A 690 -31.75 -21.80 16.03
CA GLY A 690 -32.80 -22.45 15.25
C GLY A 690 -33.87 -21.47 14.77
N ASP A 691 -35.15 -21.85 14.90
CA ASP A 691 -36.31 -21.04 14.53
C ASP A 691 -36.39 -19.70 15.27
N LEU A 692 -35.68 -19.57 16.40
CA LEU A 692 -35.63 -18.37 17.24
C LEU A 692 -34.42 -17.48 16.94
N ALA A 693 -33.74 -17.67 15.80
CA ALA A 693 -32.63 -16.81 15.41
C ALA A 693 -33.08 -15.34 15.39
N PRO A 694 -32.35 -14.44 16.08
CA PRO A 694 -32.72 -13.03 16.16
C PRO A 694 -32.44 -12.28 14.85
N GLY A 695 -33.21 -11.23 14.56
CA GLY A 695 -32.94 -10.32 13.44
C GLY A 695 -31.60 -9.56 13.54
N ASN A 696 -31.01 -9.51 14.72
CA ASN A 696 -29.62 -9.11 14.94
C ASN A 696 -28.92 -10.22 15.71
N LEU A 697 -27.93 -10.88 15.10
CA LEU A 697 -27.21 -12.02 15.69
C LEU A 697 -26.77 -11.77 17.14
N LEU A 698 -26.26 -10.57 17.45
CA LEU A 698 -25.74 -10.27 18.78
C LEU A 698 -26.81 -10.12 19.85
N THR A 699 -28.05 -9.78 19.49
CA THR A 699 -29.14 -9.66 20.47
C THR A 699 -29.62 -11.04 20.96
N GLY A 700 -29.31 -12.13 20.25
CA GLY A 700 -29.72 -13.49 20.64
C GLY A 700 -28.91 -14.07 21.78
N PHE A 701 -27.69 -13.61 22.02
CA PHE A 701 -26.82 -14.12 23.09
C PHE A 701 -27.23 -13.61 24.49
N GLY A 702 -28.18 -12.67 24.57
CA GLY A 702 -28.73 -12.16 25.84
C GLY A 702 -27.76 -11.25 26.60
N PHE A 703 -28.01 -11.07 27.90
CA PHE A 703 -27.16 -10.31 28.83
C PHE A 703 -26.42 -11.28 29.77
N TYR A 704 -25.93 -12.40 29.25
CA TYR A 704 -25.30 -13.44 30.05
C TYR A 704 -23.79 -13.42 29.86
N ASN A 705 -23.04 -13.83 30.88
CA ASN A 705 -21.58 -13.76 30.90
C ASN A 705 -20.93 -14.50 29.71
N PRO A 706 -19.88 -13.93 29.07
CA PRO A 706 -19.24 -12.64 29.38
C PRO A 706 -19.93 -11.44 28.72
N PHE A 707 -20.67 -10.64 29.49
CA PHE A 707 -21.42 -9.48 28.97
C PHE A 707 -20.52 -8.35 28.46
N TRP A 708 -19.32 -8.20 29.04
CA TRP A 708 -18.32 -7.25 28.57
C TRP A 708 -17.90 -7.52 27.11
N LEU A 709 -17.90 -8.79 26.68
CA LEU A 709 -17.55 -9.16 25.32
C LEU A 709 -18.67 -8.79 24.34
N LEU A 710 -19.92 -8.93 24.77
CA LEU A 710 -21.09 -8.47 24.03
C LEU A 710 -21.16 -6.94 23.93
N ASP A 711 -20.75 -6.23 24.98
CA ASP A 711 -20.67 -4.77 24.98
C ASP A 711 -19.59 -4.28 23.98
N ILE A 712 -18.42 -4.93 23.94
CA ILE A 712 -17.38 -4.66 22.93
C ILE A 712 -17.91 -4.88 21.52
N ALA A 713 -18.62 -5.98 21.27
CA ALA A 713 -19.16 -6.28 19.94
C ALA A 713 -20.22 -5.26 19.51
N ASN A 714 -21.11 -4.84 20.41
CA ASN A 714 -22.08 -3.79 20.12
C ASN A 714 -21.43 -2.41 19.93
N ALA A 715 -20.38 -2.08 20.70
CA ALA A 715 -19.62 -0.85 20.51
C ALA A 715 -18.92 -0.84 19.13
N ALA A 716 -18.35 -1.97 18.71
CA ALA A 716 -17.77 -2.12 17.39
C ALA A 716 -18.82 -1.95 16.27
N ILE A 717 -20.05 -2.45 16.42
CA ILE A 717 -21.14 -2.17 15.47
C ILE A 717 -21.38 -0.66 15.35
N VAL A 718 -21.48 0.07 16.46
CA VAL A 718 -21.74 1.51 16.43
C VAL A 718 -20.63 2.25 15.68
N ILE A 719 -19.35 1.95 15.98
CA ILE A 719 -18.20 2.56 15.29
C ILE A 719 -18.20 2.21 13.80
N HIS A 720 -18.47 0.94 13.45
CA HIS A 720 -18.58 0.52 12.06
C HIS A 720 -19.66 1.31 11.31
N LEU A 721 -20.86 1.42 11.90
CA LEU A 721 -21.99 2.11 11.27
C LEU A 721 -21.75 3.61 11.13
N VAL A 722 -20.88 4.22 11.95
CA VAL A 722 -20.43 5.59 11.71
C VAL A 722 -19.72 5.71 10.36
N GLY A 723 -18.77 4.83 10.08
CA GLY A 723 -18.05 4.83 8.80
C GLY A 723 -18.90 4.40 7.61
N ALA A 724 -19.69 3.33 7.76
CA ALA A 724 -20.57 2.84 6.70
C ALA A 724 -21.61 3.90 6.29
N TYR A 725 -22.18 4.65 7.25
CA TYR A 725 -23.09 5.76 6.94
C TYR A 725 -22.44 6.80 6.02
N GLN A 726 -21.18 7.17 6.29
CA GLN A 726 -20.47 8.14 5.46
C GLN A 726 -20.19 7.59 4.06
N VAL A 727 -19.78 6.33 3.94
CA VAL A 727 -19.55 5.67 2.65
C VAL A 727 -20.81 5.71 1.77
N TYR A 728 -22.02 5.53 2.32
CA TYR A 728 -23.25 5.60 1.52
C TYR A 728 -23.79 7.02 1.30
N CYS A 729 -23.59 7.95 2.25
CA CYS A 729 -24.20 9.29 2.17
C CYS A 729 -23.38 10.30 1.37
N GLN A 730 -22.06 10.15 1.29
CA GLN A 730 -21.19 11.08 0.57
C GLN A 730 -21.55 11.24 -0.93
N PRO A 731 -21.87 10.17 -1.69
CA PRO A 731 -22.34 10.31 -3.07
C PRO A 731 -23.63 11.13 -3.22
N LEU A 732 -24.56 10.99 -2.27
CA LEU A 732 -25.81 11.75 -2.25
C LEU A 732 -25.54 13.23 -1.93
N PHE A 733 -24.66 13.51 -0.97
CA PHE A 733 -24.26 14.88 -0.64
C PHE A 733 -23.58 15.56 -1.83
N ALA A 734 -22.61 14.89 -2.45
CA ALA A 734 -21.93 15.40 -3.65
C ALA A 734 -22.91 15.69 -4.78
N PHE A 735 -23.93 14.85 -4.99
CA PHE A 735 -24.98 15.08 -5.99
C PHE A 735 -25.78 16.36 -5.73
N VAL A 736 -26.30 16.53 -4.52
CA VAL A 736 -27.13 17.71 -4.17
C VAL A 736 -26.29 18.99 -4.20
N GLU A 737 -25.08 18.97 -3.66
CA GLU A 737 -24.18 20.12 -3.63
C GLU A 737 -23.74 20.54 -5.03
N LYS A 738 -23.35 19.59 -5.89
CA LYS A 738 -23.00 19.89 -7.28
C LYS A 738 -24.18 20.46 -8.06
N HIS A 739 -25.39 19.95 -7.83
CA HIS A 739 -26.59 20.48 -8.49
C HIS A 739 -26.96 21.88 -7.99
N ALA A 740 -26.86 22.13 -6.68
CA ALA A 740 -27.12 23.44 -6.10
C ALA A 740 -26.10 24.49 -6.58
N ALA A 741 -24.81 24.14 -6.59
CA ALA A 741 -23.75 25.02 -7.09
C ALA A 741 -23.92 25.36 -8.58
N ALA A 742 -24.35 24.39 -9.40
CA ALA A 742 -24.63 24.63 -10.82
C ALA A 742 -25.89 25.47 -11.05
N ARG A 743 -26.91 25.33 -10.19
CA ARG A 743 -28.19 26.04 -10.32
C ARG A 743 -28.14 27.48 -9.83
N TRP A 744 -27.32 27.75 -8.79
CA TRP A 744 -27.20 29.04 -8.13
C TRP A 744 -25.72 29.44 -7.91
N PRO A 745 -24.95 29.67 -8.99
CA PRO A 745 -23.50 29.95 -8.89
C PRO A 745 -23.18 31.27 -8.16
N GLU A 746 -24.08 32.25 -8.22
CA GLU A 746 -23.88 33.58 -7.60
C GLU A 746 -24.27 33.63 -6.10
N SER A 747 -24.85 32.56 -5.56
CA SER A 747 -25.25 32.53 -4.16
C SER A 747 -24.04 32.30 -3.25
N GLY A 748 -23.62 33.34 -2.53
CA GLY A 748 -22.55 33.25 -1.53
C GLY A 748 -22.85 32.26 -0.40
N PHE A 749 -24.11 31.85 -0.18
CA PHE A 749 -24.44 30.78 0.77
C PHE A 749 -24.03 29.38 0.24
N ILE A 750 -24.10 29.19 -1.07
CA ILE A 750 -23.88 27.90 -1.74
C ILE A 750 -22.42 27.73 -2.19
N THR A 751 -21.77 28.79 -2.69
CA THR A 751 -20.45 28.68 -3.33
C THR A 751 -19.29 29.17 -2.49
N LYS A 752 -19.52 29.96 -1.43
CA LYS A 752 -18.45 30.52 -0.60
C LYS A 752 -17.85 29.44 0.33
N GLU A 753 -16.54 29.28 0.27
CA GLU A 753 -15.77 28.50 1.25
C GLU A 753 -15.13 29.43 2.28
N ILE A 754 -15.28 29.11 3.55
CA ILE A 754 -14.71 29.84 4.70
C ILE A 754 -13.64 28.94 5.33
N SER A 755 -12.37 29.31 5.20
CA SER A 755 -11.27 28.55 5.79
C SER A 755 -11.14 28.85 7.29
N ILE A 756 -11.40 27.83 8.12
CA ILE A 756 -11.30 27.89 9.58
C ILE A 756 -10.04 27.13 10.01
N ARG A 757 -9.22 27.76 10.84
CA ARG A 757 -8.01 27.14 11.41
C ARG A 757 -8.37 26.46 12.72
N ILE A 758 -8.48 25.13 12.70
CA ILE A 758 -8.83 24.33 13.88
C ILE A 758 -7.53 23.98 14.63
N PRO A 759 -7.41 24.30 15.94
CA PRO A 759 -6.30 23.82 16.76
C PRO A 759 -6.30 22.29 16.75
N CYS A 760 -5.17 21.67 16.38
CA CYS A 760 -4.94 20.22 16.16
C CYS A 760 -4.96 19.71 14.71
N LEU A 761 -5.49 20.45 13.72
CA LEU A 761 -5.37 20.06 12.31
C LEU A 761 -4.29 20.90 11.61
N GLN A 762 -3.35 20.23 10.93
CA GLN A 762 -2.25 20.90 10.22
C GLN A 762 -2.75 21.67 8.98
N GLN A 763 -3.94 21.36 8.45
CA GLN A 763 -4.56 22.03 7.30
C GLN A 763 -5.81 22.83 7.68
N PRO A 764 -6.08 23.98 7.03
CA PRO A 764 -7.29 24.75 7.24
C PRO A 764 -8.53 23.97 6.77
N TYR A 765 -9.60 23.97 7.57
CA TYR A 765 -10.87 23.33 7.23
C TYR A 765 -11.77 24.30 6.46
N ASN A 766 -12.18 23.94 5.24
CA ASN A 766 -13.04 24.78 4.41
C ASN A 766 -14.53 24.52 4.72
N LEU A 767 -15.13 25.44 5.46
CA LEU A 767 -16.55 25.42 5.80
C LEU A 767 -17.39 26.04 4.67
N ASN A 768 -18.46 25.34 4.27
CA ASN A 768 -19.48 25.86 3.37
C ASN A 768 -20.84 25.88 4.10
N MET A 769 -21.53 27.02 4.09
CA MET A 769 -22.75 27.19 4.89
C MET A 769 -23.92 26.36 4.35
N PHE A 770 -24.07 26.23 3.02
CA PHE A 770 -25.06 25.34 2.44
C PHE A 770 -24.80 23.88 2.78
N ARG A 771 -23.54 23.42 2.66
CA ARG A 771 -23.11 22.08 3.06
C ARG A 771 -23.47 21.78 4.51
N LEU A 772 -23.12 22.69 5.42
CA LEU A 772 -23.42 22.55 6.85
C LEU A 772 -24.93 22.40 7.10
N VAL A 773 -25.75 23.29 6.54
CA VAL A 773 -27.19 23.30 6.77
C VAL A 773 -27.87 22.09 6.15
N TRP A 774 -27.65 21.84 4.85
CA TRP A 774 -28.33 20.76 4.14
C TRP A 774 -27.96 19.39 4.69
N ARG A 775 -26.66 19.10 4.91
CA ARG A 775 -26.24 17.81 5.47
C ARG A 775 -26.81 17.59 6.87
N SER A 776 -26.90 18.65 7.69
CA SER A 776 -27.54 18.56 9.01
C SER A 776 -29.04 18.28 8.93
N VAL A 777 -29.76 18.97 8.02
CA VAL A 777 -31.19 18.74 7.77
C VAL A 777 -31.43 17.31 7.29
N PHE A 778 -30.58 16.80 6.40
CA PHE A 778 -30.64 15.42 5.93
C PHE A 778 -30.54 14.42 7.09
N VAL A 779 -29.52 14.56 7.95
CA VAL A 779 -29.31 13.66 9.10
C VAL A 779 -30.49 13.74 10.08
N VAL A 780 -31.00 14.94 10.36
CA VAL A 780 -32.18 15.14 11.21
C VAL A 780 -33.40 14.42 10.62
N LEU A 781 -33.64 14.58 9.31
CA LEU A 781 -34.77 13.94 8.63
C LEU A 781 -34.66 12.42 8.68
N THR A 782 -33.50 11.84 8.36
CA THR A 782 -33.32 10.38 8.43
C THR A 782 -33.49 9.86 9.86
N THR A 783 -33.04 10.62 10.87
CA THR A 783 -33.19 10.25 12.28
C THR A 783 -34.66 10.26 12.71
N VAL A 784 -35.43 11.28 12.31
CA VAL A 784 -36.88 11.37 12.61
C VAL A 784 -37.63 10.21 11.96
N ILE A 785 -37.29 9.87 10.70
CA ILE A 785 -37.93 8.73 10.03
C ILE A 785 -37.56 7.41 10.69
N SER A 786 -36.31 7.21 11.12
CA SER A 786 -35.91 6.03 11.91
C SER A 786 -36.70 5.90 13.21
N MET A 787 -37.04 7.01 13.86
CA MET A 787 -37.88 7.03 15.07
C MET A 787 -39.36 6.69 14.78
N LEU A 788 -39.84 7.00 13.56
CA LEU A 788 -41.20 6.70 13.12
C LEU A 788 -41.37 5.25 12.67
N LEU A 789 -40.33 4.64 12.09
CA LEU A 789 -40.37 3.29 11.50
C LEU A 789 -39.15 2.45 11.93
N PRO A 790 -39.07 2.02 13.20
CA PRO A 790 -37.90 1.32 13.75
C PRO A 790 -37.85 -0.18 13.42
N PHE A 791 -38.32 -0.59 12.24
CA PHE A 791 -38.42 -1.99 11.81
C PHE A 791 -37.16 -2.38 11.02
N PHE A 792 -36.12 -2.85 11.73
CA PHE A 792 -34.80 -3.08 11.13
C PHE A 792 -34.82 -4.06 9.93
N ASN A 793 -35.33 -5.28 10.11
CA ASN A 793 -35.34 -6.30 9.04
C ASN A 793 -36.25 -5.90 7.87
N ASP A 794 -37.40 -5.28 8.14
CA ASP A 794 -38.30 -4.87 7.08
C ASP A 794 -37.70 -3.77 6.20
N VAL A 795 -37.05 -2.77 6.83
CA VAL A 795 -36.35 -1.69 6.13
C VAL A 795 -35.22 -2.27 5.28
N VAL A 796 -34.43 -3.19 5.84
CA VAL A 796 -33.33 -3.86 5.14
C VAL A 796 -33.85 -4.69 3.95
N GLY A 797 -34.91 -5.48 4.14
CA GLY A 797 -35.53 -6.28 3.09
C GLY A 797 -36.08 -5.44 1.94
N ILE A 798 -36.73 -4.31 2.22
CA ILE A 798 -37.19 -3.34 1.21
C ILE A 798 -36.00 -2.78 0.43
N LEU A 799 -34.95 -2.34 1.12
CA LEU A 799 -33.76 -1.78 0.46
C LEU A 799 -33.06 -2.79 -0.42
N GLY A 800 -32.96 -4.05 0.03
CA GLY A 800 -32.44 -5.15 -0.78
C GLY A 800 -33.30 -5.40 -2.01
N ALA A 801 -34.62 -5.50 -1.85
CA ALA A 801 -35.53 -5.79 -2.96
C ALA A 801 -35.52 -4.70 -4.04
N PHE A 802 -35.59 -3.42 -3.65
CA PHE A 802 -35.59 -2.31 -4.60
C PHE A 802 -34.20 -1.91 -5.10
N GLY A 803 -33.13 -2.27 -4.38
CA GLY A 803 -31.76 -2.00 -4.80
C GLY A 803 -31.19 -3.06 -5.74
N PHE A 804 -31.43 -4.34 -5.43
CA PHE A 804 -30.74 -5.47 -6.03
C PHE A 804 -30.94 -5.57 -7.54
N TRP A 805 -32.16 -5.83 -8.02
CA TRP A 805 -32.34 -5.94 -9.47
C TRP A 805 -31.92 -4.68 -10.25
N PRO A 806 -32.42 -3.47 -9.95
CA PRO A 806 -32.13 -2.32 -10.79
C PRO A 806 -30.65 -1.91 -10.71
N LEU A 807 -30.08 -1.77 -9.51
CA LEU A 807 -28.76 -1.15 -9.30
C LEU A 807 -27.62 -2.16 -9.26
N THR A 808 -27.88 -3.41 -8.87
CA THR A 808 -26.87 -4.47 -8.82
C THR A 808 -26.82 -5.30 -10.10
N VAL A 809 -27.94 -5.45 -10.81
CA VAL A 809 -28.01 -6.38 -11.95
C VAL A 809 -28.33 -5.68 -13.27
N TYR A 810 -29.50 -5.04 -13.37
CA TYR A 810 -30.03 -4.49 -14.62
C TYR A 810 -29.13 -3.41 -15.22
N PHE A 811 -28.83 -2.35 -14.47
CA PHE A 811 -28.01 -1.25 -14.99
C PHE A 811 -26.57 -1.69 -15.33
N PRO A 812 -25.86 -2.46 -14.48
CA PRO A 812 -24.55 -3.01 -14.84
C PRO A 812 -24.56 -3.85 -16.11
N VAL A 813 -25.55 -4.74 -16.27
CA VAL A 813 -25.70 -5.59 -17.45
C VAL A 813 -25.98 -4.76 -18.70
N GLU A 814 -26.93 -3.85 -18.63
CA GLU A 814 -27.31 -3.00 -19.77
C GLU A 814 -26.19 -2.06 -20.19
N MET A 815 -25.48 -1.44 -19.24
CA MET A 815 -24.31 -0.60 -19.53
C MET A 815 -23.21 -1.41 -20.21
N TYR A 816 -22.93 -2.62 -19.73
CA TYR A 816 -21.91 -3.49 -20.31
C TYR A 816 -22.28 -3.95 -21.74
N ILE A 817 -23.55 -4.31 -21.99
CA ILE A 817 -24.05 -4.65 -23.32
C ILE A 817 -23.85 -3.47 -24.28
N ALA A 818 -24.22 -2.26 -23.85
CA ALA A 818 -24.07 -1.04 -24.65
C ALA A 818 -22.61 -0.71 -24.94
N GLN A 819 -21.75 -0.72 -23.90
CA GLN A 819 -20.34 -0.36 -24.01
C GLN A 819 -19.55 -1.36 -24.87
N LYS A 820 -19.79 -2.67 -24.70
CA LYS A 820 -19.11 -3.73 -25.48
C LYS A 820 -19.77 -4.03 -26.83
N ARG A 821 -20.86 -3.32 -27.18
CA ARG A 821 -21.64 -3.51 -28.42
C ARG A 821 -22.01 -4.97 -28.66
N ILE A 822 -22.49 -5.65 -27.62
CA ILE A 822 -22.85 -7.07 -27.71
C ILE A 822 -24.05 -7.24 -28.64
N ALA A 823 -23.91 -8.06 -29.68
CA ALA A 823 -24.98 -8.34 -30.63
C ALA A 823 -26.21 -8.94 -29.94
N ARG A 824 -27.39 -8.38 -30.22
CA ARG A 824 -28.67 -8.94 -29.77
C ARG A 824 -28.80 -10.38 -30.24
N TRP A 825 -29.39 -11.23 -29.40
CA TRP A 825 -29.56 -12.67 -29.64
C TRP A 825 -28.27 -13.51 -29.73
N SER A 826 -27.09 -12.92 -29.50
CA SER A 826 -25.89 -13.74 -29.25
C SER A 826 -26.05 -14.54 -27.95
N THR A 827 -25.38 -15.68 -27.84
CA THR A 827 -25.41 -16.51 -26.63
C THR A 827 -25.10 -15.70 -25.36
N ARG A 828 -24.11 -14.81 -25.44
CA ARG A 828 -23.75 -13.91 -24.32
C ARG A 828 -24.88 -12.94 -23.97
N TRP A 829 -25.54 -12.35 -24.96
CA TRP A 829 -26.68 -11.47 -24.73
C TRP A 829 -27.85 -12.21 -24.06
N ILE A 830 -28.18 -13.41 -24.55
CA ILE A 830 -29.26 -14.23 -23.99
C ILE A 830 -28.95 -14.59 -22.54
N CYS A 831 -27.72 -15.04 -22.24
CA CYS A 831 -27.32 -15.37 -20.86
C CYS A 831 -27.44 -14.15 -19.91
N LEU A 832 -27.00 -12.97 -20.36
CA LEU A 832 -27.07 -11.74 -19.56
C LEU A 832 -28.53 -11.31 -19.29
N GLN A 833 -29.42 -11.46 -20.28
CA GLN A 833 -30.84 -11.15 -20.12
C GLN A 833 -31.56 -12.17 -19.24
N MET A 834 -31.25 -13.47 -19.37
CA MET A 834 -31.79 -14.51 -18.49
C MET A 834 -31.38 -14.27 -17.03
N LEU A 835 -30.11 -13.91 -16.78
CA LEU A 835 -29.63 -13.54 -15.45
C LEU A 835 -30.41 -12.34 -14.87
N SER A 836 -30.57 -11.28 -15.67
CA SER A 836 -31.33 -10.09 -15.27
C SER A 836 -32.78 -10.41 -14.94
N PHE A 837 -33.46 -11.22 -15.77
CA PHE A 837 -34.84 -11.63 -15.56
C PHE A 837 -35.01 -12.50 -14.31
N ALA A 838 -34.11 -13.44 -14.06
CA ALA A 838 -34.14 -14.26 -12.85
C ALA A 838 -34.00 -13.40 -11.58
N CYS A 839 -33.09 -12.42 -11.60
CA CYS A 839 -32.90 -11.50 -10.48
C CYS A 839 -34.08 -10.53 -10.28
N LEU A 840 -34.79 -10.17 -11.35
CA LEU A 840 -36.04 -9.40 -11.27
C LEU A 840 -37.11 -10.17 -10.52
N ALA A 841 -37.33 -11.44 -10.87
CA ALA A 841 -38.32 -12.29 -10.21
C ALA A 841 -38.03 -12.42 -8.70
N ILE A 842 -36.75 -12.62 -8.34
CA ILE A 842 -36.30 -12.66 -6.93
C ILE A 842 -36.58 -11.32 -6.22
N SER A 843 -36.29 -10.20 -6.87
CA SER A 843 -36.52 -8.87 -6.28
C SER A 843 -37.99 -8.55 -6.09
N ILE A 844 -38.87 -8.98 -7.01
CA ILE A 844 -40.33 -8.83 -6.88
C ILE A 844 -40.83 -9.66 -5.70
N ALA A 845 -40.38 -10.92 -5.56
CA ALA A 845 -40.73 -11.76 -4.43
C ALA A 845 -40.27 -11.12 -3.11
N ALA A 846 -39.01 -10.67 -3.04
CA ALA A 846 -38.45 -10.00 -1.86
C ALA A 846 -39.21 -8.72 -1.49
N ALA A 847 -39.63 -7.93 -2.48
CA ALA A 847 -40.43 -6.72 -2.26
C ALA A 847 -41.80 -7.08 -1.65
N ALA A 848 -42.47 -8.10 -2.19
CA ALA A 848 -43.76 -8.56 -1.68
C ALA A 848 -43.65 -9.05 -0.22
N GLY A 849 -42.62 -9.84 0.09
CA GLY A 849 -42.35 -10.32 1.46
C GLY A 849 -42.08 -9.18 2.44
N SER A 850 -41.22 -8.23 2.07
CA SER A 850 -40.83 -7.12 2.96
C SER A 850 -41.95 -6.11 3.18
N VAL A 851 -42.76 -5.81 2.16
CA VAL A 851 -43.97 -4.97 2.31
C VAL A 851 -45.01 -5.66 3.19
N ALA A 852 -45.19 -6.98 3.04
CA ALA A 852 -46.07 -7.74 3.92
C ALA A 852 -45.57 -7.70 5.39
N GLY A 853 -44.26 -7.77 5.61
CA GLY A 853 -43.62 -7.57 6.92
C GLY A 853 -43.98 -6.23 7.56
N VAL A 854 -43.71 -5.12 6.86
CA VAL A 854 -44.04 -3.76 7.35
C VAL A 854 -45.52 -3.62 7.70
N VAL A 855 -46.41 -4.13 6.84
CA VAL A 855 -47.87 -4.02 7.06
C VAL A 855 -48.30 -4.82 8.30
N LEU A 856 -47.65 -5.94 8.60
CA LEU A 856 -47.91 -6.72 9.81
C LEU A 856 -47.40 -5.99 11.07
N ASP A 857 -46.19 -5.44 11.02
CA ASP A 857 -45.57 -4.75 12.15
C ASP A 857 -46.27 -3.43 12.49
N LEU A 858 -46.74 -2.69 11.47
CA LEU A 858 -47.52 -1.45 11.64
C LEU A 858 -48.87 -1.66 12.37
N LYS A 859 -49.43 -2.88 12.38
CA LYS A 859 -50.68 -3.16 13.09
C LYS A 859 -50.52 -3.14 14.61
N VAL A 860 -49.30 -3.37 15.11
CA VAL A 860 -48.99 -3.49 16.55
C VAL A 860 -48.19 -2.29 17.07
N TYR A 861 -47.55 -1.54 16.16
CA TYR A 861 -46.67 -0.43 16.50
C TYR A 861 -47.38 0.88 16.87
N ARG A 862 -46.83 1.61 17.85
CA ARG A 862 -47.23 2.98 18.19
C ARG A 862 -46.07 3.95 17.93
N PRO A 863 -46.25 5.00 17.08
CA PRO A 863 -45.19 5.96 16.76
C PRO A 863 -44.52 6.55 18.00
N PHE A 864 -43.18 6.66 17.94
CA PHE A 864 -42.33 7.20 19.01
C PHE A 864 -42.38 6.46 20.36
N LYS A 865 -43.09 5.33 20.46
CA LYS A 865 -43.16 4.48 21.64
C LYS A 865 -42.51 3.12 21.37
N THR A 866 -41.23 3.14 21.05
CA THR A 866 -40.36 1.95 21.10
C THR A 866 -39.85 1.77 22.52
N SER A 867 -40.30 0.71 23.19
CA SER A 867 -39.74 0.23 24.45
C SER A 867 -39.29 -1.21 24.25
N TYR A 868 -38.05 -1.52 24.63
CA TYR A 868 -37.47 -2.86 24.55
C TYR A 868 -37.30 -3.52 25.93
#